data_AF-A0AA36F4N0-F1
#
_entry.id   AF-A0AA36F4N0-F1
#
_cell.length_a   1.000
_cell.length_b   1.000
_cell.length_c   1.000
_cell.angle_alpha   90.00
_cell.angle_beta   90.00
_cell.angle_gamma   90.00
#
_symmetry.space_group_name_H-M   'P 1'
#
loop_
_entity.id
_entity.type
_entity.pdbx_description
1 polymer ?
#
loop_
_entity_poly.entity_id
_entity_poly.type
_entity_poly.pdbx_seq_one_letter_code
_entity_poly.pdbx_strand_id
1 'polypeptide(L)'
;MFVFRAVAAYLRALNLSPNHAVVHGNLACVYYEQGLIDLAIDTYKRAIELQPNFPDAYCNLANALKEKGKVAEAEECYNTALKLCPTHADSLNNLANIKREQGNTEEAVRLYLKALEVYPEFAVAHSNLASVLQQQGKLHEALMHYKEAIRISPTFADAYSNMGNTLKEMQDIQGALQCYTRAIQINPAFADAHSNLASIHKDSGNIPEAIASYRTALKLKPDFPDAYCNLAHCLQIVCDWTDYDNRMKRLVQIVQDQLEKNRLPSVHPHHSMLYPLSHSVRKAIASRHANLCLEKINVLHKPPYQHSKVLSPDGRLRIGYVSSDFGNHPTSHLMQSVPGMHERNKVEIFCYSLSPDDGTTFRAKIGKEAEHFVDLSQIPCNGKAADRIYADGIHILINMNGYTKGARNELFALRPAPIQVMWLGYPGTSGAPFMDYIITDAVTSPLYLANQYSEKLAYMPNTFFIGDHRHMFQHLVERVVIETKDGKVADNIQIINGTNLEPLKSAAEIKMGENEMNKKITPNETNDVKSNGTQIASAVLENPVTTVMQNLIKTEVASTCINGIIVQNGLTSSQMNKLLFQTNNKAATGEEVPENIMLTARSQYGLPEDAVVYCNFNQLYKIDPSTLDMWVDILKSVSNSVLWLLRFPAVGEPNIIQAATSRGLSAGRIIFSHVAPKEEHVRRGQLADVCLDTPLCNGHTTGMDVLWAGTPMVTLPGETLASRVAASQLHTLGCPELVAKSKEDYIHIAVRLGTDREYLKSVRATVWKARTSSPLFNTKLYASHLEKLYTRMWEKYERNQSPAHLVEPWS
;
A
#
# COMPACT_ATOMS: atom_id res chain seq x y z
N MET A 1 1.42 -2.01 -52.80
CA MET A 1 1.19 -1.94 -54.27
C MET A 1 0.39 -0.70 -54.70
N PHE A 2 -0.61 -0.23 -53.93
CA PHE A 2 -1.40 0.97 -54.26
C PHE A 2 -0.62 2.29 -54.17
N VAL A 3 0.23 2.48 -53.15
CA VAL A 3 0.96 3.74 -52.92
C VAL A 3 1.98 4.06 -54.04
N PHE A 4 2.71 3.06 -54.53
CA PHE A 4 3.64 3.23 -55.66
C PHE A 4 2.95 3.60 -56.98
N ARG A 5 1.70 3.16 -57.17
CA ARG A 5 0.88 3.56 -58.33
C ARG A 5 0.40 5.01 -58.22
N ALA A 6 0.10 5.48 -57.00
CA ALA A 6 -0.31 6.86 -56.75
C ALA A 6 0.81 7.86 -57.05
N VAL A 7 2.04 7.61 -56.57
CA VAL A 7 3.22 8.46 -56.86
C VAL A 7 3.45 8.56 -58.37
N ALA A 8 3.46 7.42 -59.08
CA ALA A 8 3.65 7.41 -60.53
C ALA A 8 2.56 8.17 -61.30
N ALA A 9 1.31 8.11 -60.83
CA ALA A 9 0.20 8.85 -61.41
C ALA A 9 0.34 10.37 -61.20
N TYR A 10 0.68 10.80 -59.97
CA TYR A 10 0.90 12.22 -59.68
C TYR A 10 2.13 12.78 -60.41
N LEU A 11 3.24 12.04 -60.48
CA LEU A 11 4.41 12.46 -61.27
C LEU A 11 4.08 12.57 -62.76
N ARG A 12 3.27 11.65 -63.32
CA ARG A 12 2.80 11.77 -64.70
C ARG A 12 1.88 12.98 -64.89
N ALA A 13 1.01 13.28 -63.92
CA ALA A 13 0.19 14.49 -63.95
C ALA A 13 1.05 15.76 -63.89
N LEU A 14 2.11 15.78 -63.08
CA LEU A 14 3.06 16.90 -63.01
C LEU A 14 3.92 17.02 -64.28
N ASN A 15 4.22 15.93 -64.99
CA ASN A 15 4.87 16.01 -66.30
C ASN A 15 3.97 16.68 -67.35
N LEU A 16 2.65 16.52 -67.25
CA LEU A 16 1.68 17.17 -68.14
C LEU A 16 1.38 18.60 -67.71
N SER A 17 1.38 18.89 -66.40
CA SER A 17 1.14 20.21 -65.82
C SER A 17 2.05 20.46 -64.61
N PRO A 18 3.28 20.97 -64.83
CA PRO A 18 4.29 21.10 -63.76
C PRO A 18 3.92 22.08 -62.64
N ASN A 19 3.00 23.01 -62.92
CA ASN A 19 2.62 24.10 -62.01
C ASN A 19 1.28 23.85 -61.29
N HIS A 20 0.82 22.59 -61.24
CA HIS A 20 -0.44 22.26 -60.58
C HIS A 20 -0.28 22.08 -59.06
N ALA A 21 -0.55 23.15 -58.29
CA ALA A 21 -0.36 23.19 -56.83
C ALA A 21 -1.04 22.02 -56.08
N VAL A 22 -2.30 21.72 -56.38
CA VAL A 22 -3.04 20.61 -55.73
C VAL A 22 -2.39 19.24 -55.98
N VAL A 23 -1.82 19.00 -57.17
CA VAL A 23 -1.14 17.74 -57.48
C VAL A 23 0.17 17.62 -56.69
N HIS A 24 0.91 18.73 -56.54
CA HIS A 24 2.07 18.77 -55.63
C HIS A 24 1.65 18.51 -54.18
N GLY A 25 0.58 19.14 -53.69
CA GLY A 25 0.05 18.91 -52.35
C GLY A 25 -0.33 17.45 -52.09
N ASN A 26 -1.05 16.82 -53.02
CA ASN A 26 -1.45 15.41 -52.91
C ASN A 26 -0.24 14.46 -53.02
N LEU A 27 0.73 14.77 -53.88
CA LEU A 27 1.98 14.01 -53.97
C LEU A 27 2.77 14.09 -52.65
N ALA A 28 2.82 15.26 -52.04
CA ALA A 28 3.46 15.47 -50.75
C ALA A 28 2.78 14.67 -49.62
N CYS A 29 1.45 14.54 -49.62
CA CYS A 29 0.73 13.64 -48.71
C CYS A 29 1.19 12.18 -48.87
N VAL A 30 1.37 11.71 -50.11
CA VAL A 30 1.84 10.35 -50.37
C VAL A 30 3.30 10.16 -49.90
N TYR A 31 4.17 11.16 -50.10
CA TYR A 31 5.53 11.11 -49.56
C TYR A 31 5.55 11.11 -48.03
N TYR A 32 4.66 11.87 -47.40
CA TYR A 32 4.48 11.89 -45.96
C TYR A 32 4.08 10.51 -45.43
N GLU A 33 3.07 9.87 -46.04
CA GLU A 33 2.63 8.51 -45.68
C GLU A 33 3.73 7.44 -45.88
N GLN A 34 4.69 7.68 -46.78
CA GLN A 34 5.85 6.81 -47.00
C GLN A 34 6.99 7.05 -46.00
N GLY A 35 6.88 8.04 -45.12
CA GLY A 35 7.95 8.46 -44.22
C GLY A 35 9.07 9.25 -44.89
N LEU A 36 8.88 9.70 -46.14
CA LEU A 36 9.82 10.56 -46.88
C LEU A 36 9.58 12.03 -46.49
N ILE A 37 9.77 12.34 -45.21
CA ILE A 37 9.34 13.61 -44.59
C ILE A 37 10.00 14.83 -45.25
N ASP A 38 11.29 14.78 -45.56
CA ASP A 38 11.99 15.88 -46.22
C ASP A 38 11.43 16.18 -47.61
N LEU A 39 11.18 15.12 -48.38
CA LEU A 39 10.60 15.24 -49.72
C LEU A 39 9.16 15.75 -49.67
N ALA A 40 8.38 15.32 -48.66
CA ALA A 40 7.05 15.85 -48.42
C ALA A 40 7.10 17.35 -48.10
N ILE A 41 7.99 17.79 -47.21
CA ILE A 41 8.17 19.21 -46.86
C ILE A 41 8.48 20.05 -48.09
N ASP A 42 9.46 19.65 -48.91
CA ASP A 42 9.85 20.40 -50.10
C ASP A 42 8.72 20.45 -51.13
N THR A 43 7.98 19.35 -51.28
CA THR A 43 6.86 19.27 -52.22
C THR A 43 5.65 20.10 -51.75
N TYR A 44 5.37 20.14 -50.44
CA TYR A 44 4.35 21.05 -49.88
C TYR A 44 4.73 22.52 -50.07
N LYS A 45 5.99 22.88 -49.84
CA LYS A 45 6.49 24.24 -50.11
C LYS A 45 6.29 24.60 -51.57
N ARG A 46 6.57 23.67 -52.50
CA ARG A 46 6.31 23.90 -53.93
C ARG A 46 4.83 24.11 -54.23
N ALA A 47 3.93 23.36 -53.59
CA ALA A 47 2.49 23.58 -53.72
C ALA A 47 2.08 24.98 -53.24
N ILE A 48 2.64 25.45 -52.12
CA ILE A 48 2.37 26.76 -51.54
C ILE A 48 2.95 27.90 -52.39
N GLU A 49 4.15 27.73 -52.96
CA GLU A 49 4.73 28.70 -53.90
C GLU A 49 3.84 28.91 -55.13
N LEU A 50 3.27 27.81 -55.65
CA LEU A 50 2.38 27.84 -56.81
C LEU A 50 0.99 28.37 -56.46
N GLN A 51 0.53 28.17 -55.22
CA GLN A 51 -0.76 28.67 -54.72
C GLN A 51 -0.64 29.12 -53.26
N PRO A 52 -0.37 30.42 -53.00
CA PRO A 52 -0.21 30.94 -51.64
C PRO A 52 -1.48 30.92 -50.79
N ASN A 53 -2.67 30.85 -51.39
CA ASN A 53 -3.93 30.70 -50.67
C ASN A 53 -4.37 29.23 -50.68
N PHE A 54 -3.62 28.38 -49.96
CA PHE A 54 -3.87 26.94 -49.89
C PHE A 54 -3.77 26.43 -48.43
N PRO A 55 -4.82 26.62 -47.62
CA PRO A 55 -4.82 26.29 -46.19
C PRO A 55 -4.44 24.83 -45.88
N ASP A 56 -4.94 23.87 -46.65
CA ASP A 56 -4.62 22.44 -46.46
C ASP A 56 -3.12 22.15 -46.63
N ALA A 57 -2.47 22.81 -47.60
CA ALA A 57 -1.04 22.63 -47.83
C ALA A 57 -0.19 23.21 -46.69
N TYR A 58 -0.58 24.34 -46.10
CA TYR A 58 0.06 24.87 -44.89
C TYR A 58 -0.17 23.96 -43.68
N CYS A 59 -1.39 23.42 -43.51
CA CYS A 59 -1.70 22.49 -42.42
C CYS A 59 -0.86 21.20 -42.53
N ASN A 60 -0.77 20.63 -43.74
CA ASN A 60 -0.01 19.40 -43.98
C ASN A 60 1.50 19.62 -43.93
N LEU A 61 2.00 20.79 -44.39
CA LEU A 61 3.38 21.20 -44.17
C LEU A 61 3.69 21.30 -42.68
N ALA A 62 2.79 21.89 -41.89
CA ALA A 62 2.94 22.00 -40.44
C ALA A 62 3.02 20.63 -39.75
N ASN A 63 2.19 19.65 -40.17
CA ASN A 63 2.27 18.27 -39.69
C ASN A 63 3.68 17.67 -39.94
N ALA A 64 4.20 17.82 -41.16
CA ALA A 64 5.52 17.30 -41.53
C ALA A 64 6.67 18.02 -40.80
N LEU A 65 6.57 19.34 -40.60
CA LEU A 65 7.54 20.12 -39.82
C LEU A 65 7.53 19.71 -38.35
N LYS A 66 6.35 19.47 -37.77
CA LYS A 66 6.21 18.97 -36.39
C LYS A 66 6.88 17.62 -36.22
N GLU A 67 6.68 16.69 -37.15
CA GLU A 67 7.32 15.37 -37.12
C GLU A 67 8.86 15.46 -37.21
N LYS A 68 9.38 16.45 -37.92
CA LYS A 68 10.82 16.78 -37.97
C LYS A 68 11.33 17.52 -36.73
N GLY A 69 10.48 17.81 -35.74
CA GLY A 69 10.82 18.55 -34.53
C GLY A 69 10.91 20.08 -34.70
N LYS A 70 10.54 20.61 -35.87
CA LYS A 70 10.53 22.05 -36.17
C LYS A 70 9.22 22.71 -35.70
N VAL A 71 8.97 22.66 -34.40
CA VAL A 71 7.67 23.04 -33.79
C VAL A 71 7.31 24.51 -34.05
N ALA A 72 8.28 25.43 -34.00
CA ALA A 72 8.02 26.86 -34.23
C ALA A 72 7.59 27.14 -35.68
N GLU A 73 8.25 26.51 -36.67
CA GLU A 73 7.87 26.63 -38.09
C GLU A 73 6.49 26.00 -38.34
N ALA A 74 6.20 24.87 -37.68
CA ALA A 74 4.87 24.23 -37.76
C ALA A 74 3.77 25.15 -37.20
N GLU A 75 4.02 25.79 -36.06
CA GLU A 75 3.07 26.74 -35.45
C GLU A 75 2.79 27.93 -36.39
N GLU A 76 3.81 28.49 -37.03
CA GLU A 76 3.65 29.57 -38.01
C GLU A 76 2.82 29.12 -39.22
N CYS A 77 3.03 27.90 -39.71
CA CYS A 77 2.26 27.32 -40.80
C CYS A 77 0.79 27.12 -40.41
N TYR A 78 0.48 26.60 -39.21
CA TYR A 78 -0.91 26.52 -38.73
C TYR A 78 -1.56 27.89 -38.59
N ASN A 79 -0.85 28.87 -38.03
CA ASN A 79 -1.35 30.24 -37.92
C ASN A 79 -1.63 30.84 -39.31
N THR A 80 -0.78 30.55 -40.30
CA THR A 80 -0.98 30.99 -41.68
C THR A 80 -2.20 30.31 -42.31
N ALA A 81 -2.37 29.01 -42.13
CA ALA A 81 -3.57 28.29 -42.56
C ALA A 81 -4.85 28.90 -41.95
N LEU A 82 -4.82 29.26 -40.66
CA LEU A 82 -5.94 29.89 -39.95
C LEU A 82 -6.18 31.36 -40.31
N LYS A 83 -5.15 32.10 -40.75
CA LYS A 83 -5.31 33.43 -41.33
C LYS A 83 -6.04 33.37 -42.68
N LEU A 84 -5.71 32.37 -43.50
CA LEU A 84 -6.35 32.16 -44.81
C LEU A 84 -7.77 31.58 -44.67
N CYS A 85 -7.96 30.65 -43.72
CA CYS A 85 -9.25 30.03 -43.43
C CYS A 85 -9.44 29.89 -41.90
N PRO A 86 -10.10 30.86 -41.25
CA PRO A 86 -10.33 30.84 -39.79
C PRO A 86 -11.17 29.67 -39.27
N THR A 87 -11.87 28.97 -40.18
CA THR A 87 -12.71 27.80 -39.93
C THR A 87 -12.04 26.50 -40.39
N HIS A 88 -10.71 26.45 -40.46
CA HIS A 88 -9.99 25.21 -40.81
C HIS A 88 -9.81 24.31 -39.56
N ALA A 89 -10.74 23.37 -39.37
CA ALA A 89 -10.84 22.56 -38.15
C ALA A 89 -9.56 21.77 -37.80
N ASP A 90 -8.91 21.16 -38.78
CA ASP A 90 -7.67 20.40 -38.56
C ASP A 90 -6.53 21.29 -38.05
N SER A 91 -6.39 22.51 -38.59
CA SER A 91 -5.38 23.45 -38.11
C SER A 91 -5.68 23.97 -36.70
N LEU A 92 -6.97 24.16 -36.36
CA LEU A 92 -7.36 24.51 -34.99
C LEU A 92 -6.99 23.39 -34.00
N ASN A 93 -7.35 22.14 -34.30
CA ASN A 93 -7.04 20.98 -33.46
C ASN A 93 -5.52 20.74 -33.34
N ASN A 94 -4.77 20.85 -34.44
CA ASN A 94 -3.33 20.59 -34.42
C ASN A 94 -2.54 21.72 -33.76
N LEU A 95 -2.97 22.98 -33.92
CA LEU A 95 -2.42 24.10 -33.15
C LEU A 95 -2.73 23.94 -31.66
N ALA A 96 -3.94 23.49 -31.30
CA ALA A 96 -4.30 23.17 -29.92
C ALA A 96 -3.38 22.10 -29.32
N ASN A 97 -3.05 21.04 -30.08
CA ASN A 97 -2.07 20.02 -29.66
C ASN A 97 -0.69 20.62 -29.37
N ILE A 98 -0.20 21.53 -30.21
CA ILE A 98 1.07 22.26 -29.96
C ILE A 98 0.96 23.10 -28.69
N LYS A 99 -0.12 23.86 -28.51
CA LYS A 99 -0.32 24.69 -27.32
C LYS A 99 -0.37 23.86 -26.05
N ARG A 100 -1.01 22.69 -26.10
CA ARG A 100 -1.01 21.70 -25.01
C ARG A 100 0.40 21.21 -24.71
N GLU A 101 1.17 20.80 -25.72
CA GLU A 101 2.56 20.35 -25.57
C GLU A 101 3.49 21.45 -25.02
N GLN A 102 3.19 22.72 -25.30
CA GLN A 102 3.88 23.89 -24.74
C GLN A 102 3.43 24.26 -23.30
N GLY A 103 2.42 23.57 -22.74
CA GLY A 103 1.84 23.89 -21.42
C GLY A 103 0.84 25.05 -21.42
N ASN A 104 0.49 25.61 -22.59
CA ASN A 104 -0.51 26.66 -22.75
C ASN A 104 -1.93 26.07 -22.78
N THR A 105 -2.33 25.46 -21.67
CA THR A 105 -3.52 24.60 -21.58
C THR A 105 -4.83 25.33 -21.85
N GLU A 106 -4.99 26.57 -21.37
CA GLU A 106 -6.22 27.36 -21.61
C GLU A 106 -6.40 27.69 -23.09
N GLU A 107 -5.31 28.06 -23.76
CA GLU A 107 -5.33 28.35 -25.19
C GLU A 107 -5.62 27.09 -26.00
N ALA A 108 -5.06 25.94 -25.60
CA ALA A 108 -5.38 24.66 -26.22
C ALA A 108 -6.88 24.34 -26.11
N VAL A 109 -7.49 24.50 -24.93
CA VAL A 109 -8.94 24.28 -24.73
C VAL A 109 -9.75 25.20 -25.64
N ARG A 110 -9.41 26.50 -25.71
CA ARG A 110 -10.09 27.46 -26.58
C ARG A 110 -10.05 27.05 -28.06
N LEU A 111 -8.89 26.59 -28.53
CA LEU A 111 -8.70 26.15 -29.90
C LEU A 111 -9.45 24.84 -30.21
N TYR A 112 -9.47 23.87 -29.29
CA TYR A 112 -10.29 22.66 -29.47
C TYR A 112 -11.78 22.98 -29.51
N LEU A 113 -12.27 23.84 -28.61
CA LEU A 113 -13.68 24.26 -28.62
C LEU A 113 -14.04 24.93 -29.94
N LYS A 114 -13.19 25.83 -30.45
CA LYS A 114 -13.38 26.45 -31.76
C LYS A 114 -13.36 25.43 -32.90
N ALA A 115 -12.52 24.40 -32.83
CA ALA A 115 -12.51 23.32 -33.82
C ALA A 115 -13.85 22.55 -33.82
N LEU A 116 -14.43 22.32 -32.63
CA LEU A 116 -15.72 21.65 -32.46
C LEU A 116 -16.93 22.53 -32.81
N GLU A 117 -16.83 23.86 -32.65
CA GLU A 117 -17.84 24.80 -33.16
C GLU A 117 -17.94 24.74 -34.69
N VAL A 118 -16.79 24.62 -35.36
CA VAL A 118 -16.69 24.52 -36.82
C VAL A 118 -17.09 23.14 -37.33
N TYR A 119 -16.61 22.07 -36.68
CA TYR A 119 -16.88 20.69 -37.04
C TYR A 119 -17.26 19.86 -35.80
N PRO A 120 -18.56 19.81 -35.44
CA PRO A 120 -19.02 19.10 -34.25
C PRO A 120 -18.75 17.59 -34.26
N GLU A 121 -18.68 16.96 -35.43
CA GLU A 121 -18.39 15.52 -35.55
C GLU A 121 -16.89 15.21 -35.60
N PHE A 122 -16.03 16.07 -35.05
CA PHE A 122 -14.60 15.85 -35.02
C PHE A 122 -14.17 14.98 -33.82
N ALA A 123 -14.29 13.65 -33.97
CA ALA A 123 -14.00 12.69 -32.89
C ALA A 123 -12.61 12.88 -32.23
N VAL A 124 -11.58 13.19 -33.03
CA VAL A 124 -10.22 13.42 -32.54
C VAL A 124 -10.13 14.67 -31.67
N ALA A 125 -10.78 15.78 -32.05
CA ALA A 125 -10.81 16.99 -31.25
C ALA A 125 -11.58 16.79 -29.94
N HIS A 126 -12.69 16.04 -29.95
CA HIS A 126 -13.38 15.61 -28.73
C HIS A 126 -12.45 14.83 -27.77
N SER A 127 -11.75 13.81 -28.28
CA SER A 127 -10.81 13.00 -27.48
C SER A 127 -9.63 13.83 -26.93
N ASN A 128 -9.07 14.72 -27.74
CA ASN A 128 -7.97 15.59 -27.31
C ASN A 128 -8.43 16.60 -26.25
N LEU A 129 -9.58 17.24 -26.43
CA LEU A 129 -10.17 18.14 -25.44
C LEU A 129 -10.46 17.40 -24.13
N ALA A 130 -11.03 16.21 -24.21
CA ALA A 130 -11.28 15.36 -23.05
C ALA A 130 -10.00 15.07 -22.26
N SER A 131 -8.90 14.75 -22.94
CA SER A 131 -7.59 14.52 -22.30
C SER A 131 -7.09 15.75 -21.56
N VAL A 132 -7.28 16.95 -22.11
CA VAL A 132 -6.91 18.20 -21.43
C VAL A 132 -7.80 18.48 -20.22
N LEU A 133 -9.11 18.27 -20.35
CA LEU A 133 -10.06 18.43 -19.25
C LEU A 133 -9.79 17.45 -18.10
N GLN A 134 -9.38 16.22 -18.43
CA GLN A 134 -8.94 15.22 -17.45
C GLN A 134 -7.71 15.73 -16.68
N GLN A 135 -6.70 16.27 -17.36
CA GLN A 135 -5.52 16.87 -16.72
C GLN A 135 -5.87 18.06 -15.82
N GLN A 136 -6.91 18.82 -16.16
CA GLN A 136 -7.46 19.90 -15.32
C GLN A 136 -8.33 19.40 -14.14
N GLY A 137 -8.54 18.08 -14.00
CA GLY A 137 -9.41 17.49 -12.98
C GLY A 137 -10.91 17.61 -13.27
N LYS A 138 -11.31 18.08 -14.46
CA LYS A 138 -12.71 18.20 -14.90
C LYS A 138 -13.21 16.86 -15.46
N LEU A 139 -13.18 15.82 -14.63
CA LEU A 139 -13.40 14.43 -15.04
C LEU A 139 -14.77 14.19 -15.69
N HIS A 140 -15.82 14.84 -15.21
CA HIS A 140 -17.17 14.71 -15.78
C HIS A 140 -17.26 15.30 -17.18
N GLU A 141 -16.69 16.49 -17.41
CA GLU A 141 -16.64 17.11 -18.73
C GLU A 141 -15.79 16.27 -19.69
N ALA A 142 -14.64 15.76 -19.23
CA ALA A 142 -13.80 14.85 -20.00
C ALA A 142 -14.58 13.60 -20.45
N LEU A 143 -15.31 12.97 -19.53
CA LEU A 143 -16.13 11.79 -19.83
C LEU A 143 -17.21 12.08 -20.89
N MET A 144 -17.83 13.27 -20.86
CA MET A 144 -18.82 13.67 -21.87
C MET A 144 -18.18 13.78 -23.27
N HIS A 145 -17.01 14.41 -23.37
CA HIS A 145 -16.31 14.51 -24.65
C HIS A 145 -15.79 13.17 -25.16
N TYR A 146 -15.30 12.27 -24.29
CA TYR A 146 -14.94 10.91 -24.71
C TYR A 146 -16.15 10.12 -25.23
N LYS A 147 -17.31 10.22 -24.57
CA LYS A 147 -18.56 9.59 -25.02
C LYS A 147 -18.96 10.08 -26.41
N GLU A 148 -18.78 11.37 -26.70
CA GLU A 148 -19.06 11.92 -28.01
C GLU A 148 -18.06 11.44 -29.07
N ALA A 149 -16.77 11.37 -28.74
CA ALA A 149 -15.74 10.82 -29.63
C ALA A 149 -16.06 9.37 -30.05
N ILE A 150 -16.48 8.51 -29.11
CA ILE A 150 -16.84 7.11 -29.41
C ILE A 150 -18.21 6.97 -30.07
N ARG A 151 -19.14 7.92 -29.87
CA ARG A 151 -20.42 7.97 -30.60
C ARG A 151 -20.17 8.22 -32.08
N ILE A 152 -19.30 9.19 -32.38
CA ILE A 152 -18.91 9.56 -33.75
C ILE A 152 -18.07 8.46 -34.39
N SER A 153 -17.07 7.92 -33.66
CA SER A 153 -16.18 6.87 -34.15
C SER A 153 -16.15 5.67 -33.20
N PRO A 154 -17.05 4.69 -33.39
CA PRO A 154 -17.13 3.51 -32.50
C PRO A 154 -15.92 2.58 -32.53
N THR A 155 -14.99 2.78 -33.48
CA THR A 155 -13.72 2.03 -33.61
C THR A 155 -12.51 2.84 -33.14
N PHE A 156 -12.71 3.92 -32.38
CA PHE A 156 -11.62 4.74 -31.87
C PHE A 156 -11.01 4.17 -30.58
N ALA A 157 -10.06 3.22 -30.73
CA ALA A 157 -9.47 2.49 -29.60
C ALA A 157 -8.85 3.40 -28.52
N ASP A 158 -8.11 4.45 -28.92
CA ASP A 158 -7.50 5.40 -27.98
C ASP A 158 -8.52 6.15 -27.11
N ALA A 159 -9.66 6.54 -27.70
CA ALA A 159 -10.74 7.19 -26.95
C ALA A 159 -11.34 6.27 -25.89
N TYR A 160 -11.53 4.97 -26.19
CA TYR A 160 -11.94 4.00 -25.18
C TYR A 160 -10.89 3.85 -24.08
N SER A 161 -9.60 3.72 -24.42
CA SER A 161 -8.54 3.58 -23.41
C SER A 161 -8.45 4.82 -22.49
N ASN A 162 -8.49 6.02 -23.07
CA ASN A 162 -8.43 7.26 -22.29
C ASN A 162 -9.69 7.51 -21.45
N MET A 163 -10.87 7.14 -21.97
CA MET A 163 -12.10 7.13 -21.19
C MET A 163 -12.01 6.15 -20.01
N GLY A 164 -11.42 4.98 -20.22
CA GLY A 164 -11.15 4.00 -19.17
C GLY A 164 -10.26 4.55 -18.06
N ASN A 165 -9.22 5.32 -18.40
CA ASN A 165 -8.37 5.99 -17.41
C ASN A 165 -9.17 7.00 -16.58
N THR A 166 -10.01 7.80 -17.23
CA THR A 166 -10.88 8.78 -16.56
C THR A 166 -11.87 8.10 -15.61
N LEU A 167 -12.51 7.01 -16.05
CA LEU A 167 -13.43 6.23 -15.22
C LEU A 167 -12.71 5.59 -14.02
N LYS A 168 -11.49 5.10 -14.21
CA LYS A 168 -10.65 4.58 -13.12
C LYS A 168 -10.36 5.67 -12.08
N GLU A 169 -10.02 6.89 -12.50
CA GLU A 169 -9.83 8.03 -11.59
C GLU A 169 -11.11 8.37 -10.83
N MET A 170 -12.27 8.28 -11.48
CA MET A 170 -13.59 8.44 -10.87
C MET A 170 -14.03 7.25 -10.00
N GLN A 171 -13.19 6.22 -9.81
CA GLN A 171 -13.49 4.96 -9.11
C GLN A 171 -14.58 4.09 -9.76
N ASP A 172 -14.97 4.35 -11.01
CA ASP A 172 -15.82 3.46 -11.81
C ASP A 172 -14.96 2.37 -12.47
N ILE A 173 -14.60 1.36 -11.67
CA ILE A 173 -13.74 0.25 -12.08
C ILE A 173 -14.41 -0.63 -13.15
N GLN A 174 -15.73 -0.83 -13.07
CA GLN A 174 -16.45 -1.64 -14.04
C GLN A 174 -16.53 -0.96 -15.40
N GLY A 175 -16.84 0.34 -15.43
CA GLY A 175 -16.79 1.13 -16.65
C GLY A 175 -15.39 1.14 -17.27
N ALA A 176 -14.34 1.31 -16.46
CA ALA A 176 -12.97 1.26 -16.94
C ALA A 176 -12.59 -0.10 -17.57
N LEU A 177 -12.99 -1.21 -16.95
CA LEU A 177 -12.76 -2.56 -17.45
C LEU A 177 -13.40 -2.78 -18.83
N GLN A 178 -14.66 -2.34 -18.98
CA GLN A 178 -15.39 -2.42 -20.25
C GLN A 178 -14.69 -1.62 -21.35
N CYS A 179 -14.20 -0.42 -21.01
CA CYS A 179 -13.49 0.45 -21.94
C CYS A 179 -12.19 -0.17 -22.44
N TYR A 180 -11.33 -0.67 -21.53
CA TYR A 180 -10.07 -1.31 -21.95
C TYR A 180 -10.31 -2.59 -22.75
N THR A 181 -11.29 -3.39 -22.36
CA THR A 181 -11.67 -4.61 -23.11
C THR A 181 -12.10 -4.24 -24.52
N ARG A 182 -12.91 -3.18 -24.67
CA ARG A 182 -13.35 -2.70 -25.98
C ARG A 182 -12.19 -2.14 -26.82
N ALA A 183 -11.28 -1.39 -26.22
CA ALA A 183 -10.07 -0.90 -26.88
C ALA A 183 -9.21 -2.05 -27.44
N ILE A 184 -9.06 -3.14 -26.67
CA ILE A 184 -8.33 -4.35 -27.09
C ILE A 184 -9.08 -5.13 -28.18
N GLN A 185 -10.41 -5.21 -28.13
CA GLN A 185 -11.21 -5.83 -29.20
C GLN A 185 -11.06 -5.10 -30.54
N ILE A 186 -11.00 -3.76 -30.50
CA ILE A 186 -10.81 -2.92 -31.69
C ILE A 186 -9.36 -3.02 -32.18
N ASN A 187 -8.39 -2.92 -31.28
CA ASN A 187 -6.97 -3.03 -31.58
C ASN A 187 -6.27 -4.04 -30.64
N PRO A 188 -6.15 -5.31 -31.05
CA PRO A 188 -5.50 -6.35 -30.23
C PRO A 188 -4.02 -6.07 -29.91
N ALA A 189 -3.35 -5.25 -30.73
CA ALA A 189 -1.95 -4.87 -30.56
C ALA A 189 -1.74 -3.63 -29.66
N PHE A 190 -2.79 -3.17 -28.97
CA PHE A 190 -2.73 -1.97 -28.13
C PHE A 190 -2.08 -2.23 -26.75
N ALA A 191 -0.75 -2.11 -26.69
CA ALA A 191 0.03 -2.42 -25.49
C ALA A 191 -0.42 -1.64 -24.23
N ASP A 192 -0.71 -0.34 -24.35
CA ASP A 192 -1.13 0.50 -23.22
C ASP A 192 -2.50 0.05 -22.65
N ALA A 193 -3.45 -0.36 -23.50
CA ALA A 193 -4.73 -0.90 -23.06
C ALA A 193 -4.57 -2.23 -22.30
N HIS A 194 -3.67 -3.13 -22.76
CA HIS A 194 -3.32 -4.35 -22.03
C HIS A 194 -2.70 -4.04 -20.66
N SER A 195 -1.80 -3.06 -20.58
CA SER A 195 -1.18 -2.61 -19.32
C SER A 195 -2.21 -2.02 -18.35
N ASN A 196 -3.12 -1.18 -18.84
CA ASN A 196 -4.18 -0.58 -18.02
C ASN A 196 -5.17 -1.62 -17.49
N LEU A 197 -5.55 -2.59 -18.33
CA LEU A 197 -6.35 -3.76 -17.95
C LEU A 197 -5.63 -4.59 -16.87
N ALA A 198 -4.32 -4.85 -17.05
CA ALA A 198 -3.51 -5.56 -16.08
C ALA A 198 -3.44 -4.83 -14.73
N SER A 199 -3.38 -3.50 -14.73
CA SER A 199 -3.42 -2.71 -13.49
C SER A 199 -4.74 -2.91 -12.74
N ILE A 200 -5.89 -2.94 -13.43
CA ILE A 200 -7.18 -3.20 -12.77
C ILE A 200 -7.22 -4.61 -12.19
N HIS A 201 -6.77 -5.63 -12.93
CA HIS A 201 -6.70 -6.99 -12.41
C HIS A 201 -5.82 -7.08 -11.17
N LYS A 202 -4.65 -6.42 -11.19
CA LYS A 202 -3.74 -6.33 -10.04
C LYS A 202 -4.43 -5.71 -8.82
N ASP A 203 -5.03 -4.53 -9.01
CA ASP A 203 -5.68 -3.78 -7.93
C ASP A 203 -6.94 -4.49 -7.37
N SER A 204 -7.53 -5.41 -8.17
CA SER A 204 -8.66 -6.26 -7.78
C SER A 204 -8.24 -7.61 -7.18
N GLY A 205 -6.93 -7.91 -7.09
CA GLY A 205 -6.40 -9.18 -6.58
C GLY A 205 -6.35 -10.35 -7.58
N ASN A 206 -6.74 -10.12 -8.83
CA ASN A 206 -6.67 -11.09 -9.94
C ASN A 206 -5.25 -11.12 -10.53
N ILE A 207 -4.29 -11.56 -9.72
CA ILE A 207 -2.86 -11.46 -10.05
C ILE A 207 -2.46 -12.31 -11.28
N PRO A 208 -2.98 -13.54 -11.50
CA PRO A 208 -2.65 -14.33 -12.69
C PRO A 208 -3.04 -13.63 -14.00
N GLU A 209 -4.23 -13.03 -14.06
CA GLU A 209 -4.73 -12.27 -15.20
C GLU A 209 -3.87 -11.03 -15.44
N ALA A 210 -3.50 -10.32 -14.36
CA ALA A 210 -2.58 -9.18 -14.44
C ALA A 210 -1.22 -9.59 -15.05
N ILE A 211 -0.63 -10.71 -14.62
CA ILE A 211 0.64 -11.23 -15.16
C ILE A 211 0.50 -11.52 -16.65
N ALA A 212 -0.58 -12.18 -17.07
CA ALA A 212 -0.82 -12.51 -18.49
C ALA A 212 -0.95 -11.25 -19.36
N SER A 213 -1.71 -10.26 -18.90
CA SER A 213 -1.91 -8.99 -19.61
C SER A 213 -0.62 -8.15 -19.66
N TYR A 214 0.16 -8.05 -18.58
CA TYR A 214 1.46 -7.35 -18.61
C TYR A 214 2.47 -8.06 -19.54
N ARG A 215 2.53 -9.40 -19.53
CA ARG A 215 3.36 -10.15 -20.49
C ARG A 215 2.98 -9.87 -21.93
N THR A 216 1.68 -9.75 -22.20
CA THR A 216 1.18 -9.38 -23.53
C THR A 216 1.58 -7.96 -23.91
N ALA A 217 1.40 -6.99 -23.00
CA ALA A 217 1.84 -5.61 -23.21
C ALA A 217 3.34 -5.51 -23.53
N LEU A 218 4.18 -6.23 -22.79
CA LEU A 218 5.64 -6.26 -23.00
C LEU A 218 6.06 -7.01 -24.27
N LYS A 219 5.28 -7.99 -24.72
CA LYS A 219 5.49 -8.64 -26.02
C LYS A 219 5.22 -7.68 -27.19
N LEU A 220 4.18 -6.85 -27.05
CA LEU A 220 3.80 -5.85 -28.05
C LEU A 220 4.74 -4.63 -28.03
N LYS A 221 5.17 -4.22 -26.84
CA LYS A 221 6.04 -3.07 -26.59
C LYS A 221 7.12 -3.45 -25.57
N PRO A 222 8.31 -3.93 -26.02
CA PRO A 222 9.37 -4.37 -25.12
C PRO A 222 9.96 -3.26 -24.24
N ASP A 223 10.05 -2.03 -24.76
CA ASP A 223 10.44 -0.84 -23.98
C ASP A 223 9.21 -0.20 -23.33
N PHE A 224 8.72 -0.83 -22.26
CA PHE A 224 7.58 -0.36 -21.49
C PHE A 224 7.85 -0.42 -19.97
N PRO A 225 8.54 0.59 -19.41
CA PRO A 225 8.93 0.67 -18.00
C PRO A 225 7.79 0.38 -17.00
N ASP A 226 6.61 1.01 -17.19
CA ASP A 226 5.48 0.85 -16.28
C ASP A 226 4.94 -0.58 -16.25
N ALA A 227 4.78 -1.20 -17.42
CA ALA A 227 4.36 -2.59 -17.52
C ALA A 227 5.40 -3.54 -16.92
N TYR A 228 6.69 -3.27 -17.11
CA TYR A 228 7.78 -4.08 -16.56
C TYR A 228 7.83 -4.03 -15.03
N CYS A 229 7.83 -2.84 -14.44
CA CYS A 229 7.87 -2.67 -12.99
C CYS A 229 6.62 -3.25 -12.32
N ASN A 230 5.43 -3.08 -12.91
CA ASN A 230 4.21 -3.68 -12.40
C ASN A 230 4.20 -5.22 -12.53
N LEU A 231 4.70 -5.78 -13.64
CA LEU A 231 4.89 -7.23 -13.77
C LEU A 231 5.86 -7.75 -12.69
N ALA A 232 6.99 -7.07 -12.47
CA ALA A 232 7.94 -7.46 -11.45
C ALA A 232 7.31 -7.47 -10.04
N HIS A 233 6.42 -6.51 -9.75
CA HIS A 233 5.63 -6.50 -8.52
C HIS A 233 4.65 -7.67 -8.43
N CYS A 234 3.90 -7.98 -9.51
CA CYS A 234 3.01 -9.14 -9.55
C CYS A 234 3.78 -10.46 -9.33
N LEU A 235 4.96 -10.60 -9.92
CA LEU A 235 5.81 -11.78 -9.71
C LEU A 235 6.34 -11.87 -8.28
N GLN A 236 6.65 -10.74 -7.64
CA GLN A 236 6.98 -10.69 -6.21
C GLN A 236 5.79 -11.14 -5.35
N ILE A 237 4.56 -10.70 -5.66
CA ILE A 237 3.34 -11.08 -4.94
C ILE A 237 3.10 -12.59 -4.94
N VAL A 238 3.35 -13.25 -6.07
CA VAL A 238 3.15 -14.71 -6.21
C VAL A 238 4.42 -15.51 -5.94
N CYS A 239 5.49 -14.88 -5.47
CA CYS A 239 6.79 -15.52 -5.23
C CYS A 239 7.37 -16.27 -6.45
N ASP A 240 7.12 -15.77 -7.67
CA ASP A 240 7.77 -16.30 -8.87
C ASP A 240 9.18 -15.70 -8.99
N TRP A 241 10.18 -16.54 -8.73
CA TRP A 241 11.59 -16.17 -8.70
C TRP A 241 12.42 -16.70 -9.88
N THR A 242 11.77 -17.16 -10.95
CA THR A 242 12.40 -17.84 -12.12
C THR A 242 13.50 -17.01 -12.82
N ASP A 243 13.54 -15.69 -12.60
CA ASP A 243 14.58 -14.76 -13.11
C ASP A 243 14.77 -13.57 -12.14
N TYR A 244 14.86 -13.87 -10.85
CA TYR A 244 14.79 -12.82 -9.81
C TYR A 244 15.89 -11.76 -9.95
N ASP A 245 17.17 -12.17 -10.02
CA ASP A 245 18.30 -11.24 -9.97
C ASP A 245 18.37 -10.33 -11.19
N ASN A 246 18.17 -10.86 -12.40
CA ASN A 246 18.19 -10.03 -13.62
C ASN A 246 17.01 -9.06 -13.63
N ARG A 247 15.84 -9.52 -13.18
CA ARG A 247 14.66 -8.66 -13.05
C ARG A 247 14.88 -7.52 -12.08
N MET A 248 15.49 -7.77 -10.91
CA MET A 248 15.81 -6.72 -9.95
C MET A 248 16.84 -5.74 -10.52
N LYS A 249 17.91 -6.22 -11.17
CA LYS A 249 18.90 -5.35 -11.85
C LYS A 249 18.26 -4.45 -12.90
N ARG A 250 17.37 -5.02 -13.74
CA ARG A 250 16.67 -4.24 -14.78
C ARG A 250 15.72 -3.21 -14.18
N LEU A 251 14.99 -3.55 -13.13
CA LEU A 251 14.11 -2.62 -12.41
C LEU A 251 14.91 -1.43 -11.85
N VAL A 252 16.05 -1.69 -11.21
CA VAL A 252 16.94 -0.63 -10.71
C VAL A 252 17.43 0.28 -11.85
N GLN A 253 17.83 -0.30 -12.99
CA GLN A 253 18.27 0.46 -14.17
C GLN A 253 17.14 1.35 -14.73
N ILE A 254 15.92 0.83 -14.83
CA ILE A 254 14.75 1.59 -15.31
C ILE A 254 14.50 2.81 -14.42
N VAL A 255 14.48 2.61 -13.09
CA VAL A 255 14.25 3.69 -12.13
C VAL A 255 15.34 4.76 -12.23
N GLN A 256 16.60 4.34 -12.33
CA GLN A 256 17.74 5.25 -12.46
C GLN A 256 17.61 6.11 -13.73
N ASP A 257 17.35 5.50 -14.88
CA ASP A 257 17.16 6.20 -16.16
C ASP A 257 16.00 7.20 -16.10
N GLN A 258 14.88 6.83 -15.48
CA GLN A 258 13.73 7.71 -15.31
C GLN A 258 14.05 8.92 -14.44
N LEU A 259 14.74 8.71 -13.32
CA LEU A 259 15.13 9.80 -12.42
C LEU A 259 16.12 10.77 -13.08
N GLU A 260 17.10 10.24 -13.83
CA GLU A 260 18.07 11.04 -14.60
C GLU A 260 17.38 11.88 -15.69
N LYS A 261 16.35 11.31 -16.35
CA LYS A 261 15.53 12.01 -17.35
C LYS A 261 14.42 12.88 -16.75
N ASN A 262 14.41 13.11 -15.45
CA ASN A 262 13.40 13.92 -14.75
C ASN A 262 11.96 13.41 -14.96
N ARG A 263 11.77 12.10 -15.18
CA ARG A 263 10.47 11.44 -15.35
C ARG A 263 9.96 10.89 -14.03
N LEU A 264 8.64 10.73 -13.92
CA LEU A 264 8.03 10.02 -12.80
C LEU A 264 8.46 8.56 -12.84
N PRO A 265 9.05 8.00 -11.76
CA PRO A 265 9.46 6.60 -11.75
C PRO A 265 8.28 5.64 -11.81
N SER A 266 8.43 4.56 -12.56
CA SER A 266 7.42 3.48 -12.66
C SER A 266 7.24 2.69 -11.37
N VAL A 267 8.21 2.77 -10.46
CA VAL A 267 8.11 2.17 -9.12
C VAL A 267 7.40 3.12 -8.18
N HIS A 268 6.25 2.68 -7.67
CA HIS A 268 5.49 3.40 -6.66
C HIS A 268 6.27 3.50 -5.33
N PRO A 269 6.18 4.61 -4.56
CA PRO A 269 6.96 4.79 -3.33
C PRO A 269 6.76 3.65 -2.33
N HIS A 270 5.51 3.18 -2.15
CA HIS A 270 5.18 2.06 -1.26
C HIS A 270 5.90 0.75 -1.64
N HIS A 271 6.17 0.50 -2.93
CA HIS A 271 6.83 -0.72 -3.37
C HIS A 271 8.35 -0.63 -3.31
N SER A 272 8.91 0.59 -3.28
CA SER A 272 10.36 0.81 -3.32
C SER A 272 11.12 0.15 -2.16
N MET A 273 10.45 -0.12 -1.04
CA MET A 273 11.02 -0.83 0.11
C MET A 273 11.32 -2.31 -0.17
N LEU A 274 10.68 -2.92 -1.17
CA LEU A 274 10.83 -4.33 -1.52
C LEU A 274 11.98 -4.59 -2.52
N TYR A 275 12.59 -3.53 -3.04
CA TYR A 275 13.58 -3.64 -4.11
C TYR A 275 14.96 -3.19 -3.61
N PRO A 276 16.05 -3.70 -4.21
CA PRO A 276 17.43 -3.38 -3.83
C PRO A 276 17.85 -2.00 -4.37
N LEU A 277 17.08 -0.97 -4.02
CA LEU A 277 17.35 0.44 -4.33
C LEU A 277 18.22 1.06 -3.22
N SER A 278 18.98 2.10 -3.54
CA SER A 278 19.65 2.90 -2.53
C SER A 278 18.66 3.80 -1.78
N HIS A 279 19.03 4.29 -0.60
CA HIS A 279 18.21 5.23 0.18
C HIS A 279 17.92 6.52 -0.57
N SER A 280 18.91 7.07 -1.28
CA SER A 280 18.75 8.28 -2.09
C SER A 280 17.73 8.08 -3.21
N VAL A 281 17.74 6.91 -3.86
CA VAL A 281 16.78 6.58 -4.92
C VAL A 281 15.36 6.41 -4.36
N ARG A 282 15.18 5.72 -3.22
CA ARG A 282 13.85 5.63 -2.57
C ARG A 282 13.28 6.99 -2.22
N LYS A 283 14.12 7.86 -1.62
CA LYS A 283 13.74 9.24 -1.30
C LYS A 283 13.43 10.06 -2.56
N ALA A 284 14.18 9.88 -3.64
CA ALA A 284 13.93 10.55 -4.92
C ALA A 284 12.62 10.10 -5.56
N ILE A 285 12.30 8.80 -5.55
CA ILE A 285 11.00 8.27 -5.99
C ILE A 285 9.86 8.96 -5.24
N ALA A 286 9.94 9.00 -3.90
CA ALA A 286 8.95 9.66 -3.06
C ALA A 286 8.85 11.16 -3.36
N SER A 287 9.98 11.84 -3.54
CA SER A 287 10.04 13.27 -3.88
C SER A 287 9.36 13.60 -5.21
N ARG A 288 9.50 12.72 -6.23
CA ARG A 288 8.81 12.90 -7.52
C ARG A 288 7.30 12.80 -7.39
N HIS A 289 6.81 11.89 -6.57
CA HIS A 289 5.38 11.76 -6.29
C HIS A 289 4.85 12.96 -5.48
N ALA A 290 5.63 13.49 -4.54
CA ALA A 290 5.28 14.72 -3.82
C ALA A 290 5.20 15.94 -4.75
N ASN A 291 6.12 16.06 -5.70
CA ASN A 291 6.10 17.16 -6.68
C ASN A 291 4.88 17.10 -7.59
N LEU A 292 4.41 15.90 -7.96
CA LEU A 292 3.16 15.75 -8.69
C LEU A 292 1.96 16.30 -7.90
N CYS A 293 1.93 16.12 -6.57
CA CYS A 293 0.90 16.75 -5.73
C CYS A 293 1.00 18.29 -5.76
N LEU A 294 2.21 18.87 -5.75
CA LEU A 294 2.42 20.31 -5.88
C LEU A 294 1.93 20.84 -7.24
N GLU A 295 2.25 20.16 -8.33
CA GLU A 295 1.79 20.50 -9.68
C GLU A 295 0.25 20.51 -9.75
N LYS A 296 -0.41 19.49 -9.18
CA LYS A 296 -1.88 19.42 -9.13
C LYS A 296 -2.51 20.57 -8.36
N ILE A 297 -1.94 20.98 -7.22
CA ILE A 297 -2.54 22.06 -6.42
C ILE A 297 -2.27 23.45 -6.98
N ASN A 298 -1.21 23.64 -7.78
CA ASN A 298 -0.90 24.94 -8.39
C ASN A 298 -2.02 25.44 -9.30
N VAL A 299 -2.76 24.52 -9.95
CA VAL A 299 -3.93 24.82 -10.80
C VAL A 299 -5.07 25.45 -9.99
N LEU A 300 -5.09 25.29 -8.66
CA LEU A 300 -6.09 25.90 -7.79
C LEU A 300 -5.83 27.39 -7.51
N HIS A 301 -4.62 27.90 -7.82
CA HIS A 301 -4.20 29.29 -7.58
C HIS A 301 -4.52 29.81 -6.17
N LYS A 302 -4.45 28.94 -5.14
CA LYS A 302 -4.73 29.33 -3.76
C LYS A 302 -3.55 30.09 -3.14
N PRO A 303 -3.79 31.22 -2.45
CA PRO A 303 -2.75 31.88 -1.69
C PRO A 303 -2.32 31.01 -0.49
N PRO A 304 -1.06 31.12 -0.02
CA PRO A 304 -0.61 30.46 1.20
C PRO A 304 -1.48 30.86 2.41
N TYR A 305 -1.78 29.88 3.27
CA TYR A 305 -2.48 30.12 4.54
C TYR A 305 -1.61 30.91 5.53
N GLN A 306 -2.27 31.68 6.41
CA GLN A 306 -1.60 32.46 7.46
C GLN A 306 -1.84 31.80 8.82
N HIS A 307 -0.81 31.24 9.42
CA HIS A 307 -0.96 30.47 10.66
C HIS A 307 -0.73 31.34 11.90
N SER A 308 -1.60 31.17 12.90
CA SER A 308 -1.39 31.74 14.24
C SER A 308 -0.20 31.08 14.93
N LYS A 309 0.55 31.86 15.71
CA LYS A 309 1.59 31.38 16.64
C LYS A 309 1.12 31.33 18.09
N VAL A 310 -0.12 31.72 18.33
CA VAL A 310 -0.73 31.69 19.65
C VAL A 310 -1.73 30.55 19.64
N LEU A 311 -1.72 29.78 20.73
CA LEU A 311 -2.74 28.77 20.98
C LEU A 311 -4.14 29.40 21.04
N SER A 312 -5.16 28.57 20.90
CA SER A 312 -6.54 29.00 21.13
C SER A 312 -6.70 29.57 22.56
N PRO A 313 -7.72 30.42 22.81
CA PRO A 313 -7.91 31.04 24.13
C PRO A 313 -8.03 30.07 25.31
N ASP A 314 -8.40 28.81 25.03
CA ASP A 314 -8.45 27.71 26.01
C ASP A 314 -7.07 27.08 26.30
N GLY A 315 -6.01 27.51 25.63
CA GLY A 315 -4.64 27.05 25.80
C GLY A 315 -4.35 25.66 25.23
N ARG A 316 -5.24 25.11 24.38
CA ARG A 316 -5.15 23.73 23.90
C ARG A 316 -4.49 23.62 22.52
N LEU A 317 -3.69 22.57 22.34
CA LEU A 317 -3.16 22.21 21.03
C LEU A 317 -4.19 21.42 20.21
N ARG A 318 -4.65 22.01 19.11
CA ARG A 318 -5.46 21.33 18.09
C ARG A 318 -4.65 20.38 17.22
N ILE A 319 -4.93 19.10 17.30
CA ILE A 319 -4.29 18.02 16.53
C ILE A 319 -5.30 17.43 15.54
N GLY A 320 -4.94 17.39 14.25
CA GLY A 320 -5.78 16.82 13.20
C GLY A 320 -5.21 15.52 12.65
N TYR A 321 -5.88 14.39 12.86
CA TYR A 321 -5.54 13.11 12.23
C TYR A 321 -6.25 12.95 10.89
N VAL A 322 -5.52 12.83 9.78
CA VAL A 322 -6.09 12.65 8.44
C VAL A 322 -5.83 11.23 7.97
N SER A 323 -6.90 10.51 7.65
CA SER A 323 -6.81 9.11 7.23
C SER A 323 -7.95 8.68 6.31
N SER A 324 -7.66 7.89 5.28
CA SER A 324 -8.68 7.09 4.56
C SER A 324 -9.11 5.82 5.29
N ASP A 325 -8.49 5.54 6.43
CA ASP A 325 -8.50 4.21 7.03
C ASP A 325 -9.24 4.16 8.37
N PHE A 326 -10.08 5.18 8.66
CA PHE A 326 -11.01 5.17 9.79
C PHE A 326 -12.20 4.25 9.46
N GLY A 327 -12.07 2.98 9.85
CA GLY A 327 -12.95 1.88 9.46
C GLY A 327 -12.27 0.52 9.70
N ASN A 328 -12.72 -0.55 9.05
CA ASN A 328 -12.09 -1.87 9.14
C ASN A 328 -10.80 -1.95 8.30
N HIS A 329 -9.74 -1.32 8.81
CA HIS A 329 -8.41 -1.29 8.21
C HIS A 329 -7.33 -1.47 9.29
N PRO A 330 -6.16 -2.07 8.97
CA PRO A 330 -5.07 -2.23 9.92
C PRO A 330 -4.71 -0.95 10.69
N THR A 331 -4.75 0.21 10.05
CA THR A 331 -4.53 1.51 10.72
C THR A 331 -5.45 1.68 11.94
N SER A 332 -6.77 1.47 11.78
CA SER A 332 -7.72 1.57 12.90
C SER A 332 -7.51 0.48 13.96
N HIS A 333 -7.18 -0.76 13.56
CA HIS A 333 -6.84 -1.83 14.51
C HIS A 333 -5.64 -1.50 15.40
N LEU A 334 -4.79 -0.57 14.97
CA LEU A 334 -3.61 -0.13 15.73
C LEU A 334 -3.93 1.07 16.65
N MET A 335 -4.67 2.06 16.17
CA MET A 335 -4.76 3.38 16.82
C MET A 335 -6.15 3.86 17.21
N GLN A 336 -7.23 3.10 16.97
CA GLN A 336 -8.61 3.58 17.19
C GLN A 336 -8.88 4.18 18.58
N SER A 337 -8.15 3.74 19.62
CA SER A 337 -8.28 4.28 20.97
C SER A 337 -7.43 5.54 21.22
N VAL A 338 -6.39 5.82 20.42
CA VAL A 338 -5.49 6.96 20.61
C VAL A 338 -6.24 8.30 20.63
N PRO A 339 -7.18 8.60 19.69
CA PRO A 339 -7.95 9.84 19.72
C PRO A 339 -8.70 10.08 21.04
N GLY A 340 -9.21 9.02 21.67
CA GLY A 340 -9.93 9.05 22.96
C GLY A 340 -9.02 9.09 24.19
N MET A 341 -7.76 8.69 24.05
CA MET A 341 -6.81 8.60 25.17
C MET A 341 -6.06 9.90 25.45
N HIS A 342 -6.24 10.91 24.61
CA HIS A 342 -5.60 12.20 24.78
C HIS A 342 -6.10 12.99 26.01
N GLU A 343 -5.22 13.74 26.67
CA GLU A 343 -5.55 14.65 27.77
C GLU A 343 -6.28 15.89 27.24
N ARG A 344 -7.61 15.87 27.30
CA ARG A 344 -8.50 16.93 26.79
C ARG A 344 -8.16 18.33 27.32
N ASN A 345 -7.62 18.46 28.52
CA ASN A 345 -7.23 19.77 29.06
C ASN A 345 -6.00 20.39 28.37
N LYS A 346 -5.24 19.61 27.58
CA LYS A 346 -4.02 20.06 26.89
C LYS A 346 -4.16 20.04 25.37
N VAL A 347 -4.92 19.09 24.83
CA VAL A 347 -5.07 18.90 23.38
C VAL A 347 -6.53 18.79 22.99
N GLU A 348 -6.87 19.29 21.81
CA GLU A 348 -8.17 19.19 21.16
C GLU A 348 -8.04 18.34 19.89
N ILE A 349 -8.81 17.26 19.78
CA ILE A 349 -8.60 16.24 18.74
C ILE A 349 -9.64 16.31 17.64
N PHE A 350 -9.13 16.41 16.41
CA PHE A 350 -9.89 16.36 15.16
C PHE A 350 -9.50 15.11 14.37
N CYS A 351 -10.48 14.39 13.84
CA CYS A 351 -10.27 13.28 12.90
C CYS A 351 -10.93 13.63 11.56
N TYR A 352 -10.13 13.63 10.50
CA TYR A 352 -10.54 13.91 9.13
C TYR A 352 -10.54 12.62 8.32
N SER A 353 -11.74 12.09 8.03
CA SER A 353 -11.88 10.89 7.20
C SER A 353 -11.80 11.23 5.72
N LEU A 354 -10.94 10.54 4.98
CA LEU A 354 -10.89 10.62 3.52
C LEU A 354 -11.79 9.58 2.85
N SER A 355 -12.35 8.64 3.61
CA SER A 355 -13.27 7.60 3.16
C SER A 355 -14.68 7.78 3.75
N PRO A 356 -15.72 7.35 3.00
CA PRO A 356 -17.08 7.25 3.53
C PRO A 356 -17.14 6.34 4.75
N ASP A 357 -18.22 6.45 5.52
CA ASP A 357 -18.50 5.53 6.62
C ASP A 357 -18.73 4.11 6.08
N ASP A 358 -18.02 3.13 6.62
CA ASP A 358 -18.13 1.71 6.25
C ASP A 358 -19.09 0.93 7.17
N GLY A 359 -19.71 1.61 8.15
CA GLY A 359 -20.68 1.04 9.09
C GLY A 359 -20.07 0.22 10.23
N THR A 360 -18.75 0.23 10.38
CA THR A 360 -18.04 -0.60 11.36
C THR A 360 -17.96 0.07 12.74
N THR A 361 -17.80 -0.74 13.80
CA THR A 361 -17.61 -0.18 15.15
C THR A 361 -16.30 0.58 15.29
N PHE A 362 -15.29 0.28 14.47
CA PHE A 362 -14.03 1.03 14.39
C PHE A 362 -14.28 2.50 14.03
N ARG A 363 -15.02 2.74 12.94
CA ARG A 363 -15.41 4.08 12.50
C ARG A 363 -16.26 4.80 13.56
N ALA A 364 -17.26 4.10 14.11
CA ALA A 364 -18.13 4.65 15.14
C ALA A 364 -17.36 5.03 16.42
N LYS A 365 -16.42 4.20 16.88
CA LYS A 365 -15.60 4.46 18.07
C LYS A 365 -14.70 5.67 17.87
N ILE A 366 -13.97 5.75 16.76
CA ILE A 366 -13.11 6.90 16.47
C ILE A 366 -13.96 8.17 16.38
N GLY A 367 -15.11 8.12 15.72
CA GLY A 367 -16.03 9.26 15.63
C GLY A 367 -16.57 9.73 16.98
N LYS A 368 -16.91 8.80 17.87
CA LYS A 368 -17.40 9.09 19.22
C LYS A 368 -16.30 9.61 20.15
N GLU A 369 -15.10 9.08 20.03
CA GLU A 369 -13.98 9.38 20.93
C GLU A 369 -13.14 10.57 20.48
N ALA A 370 -13.13 10.90 19.19
CA ALA A 370 -12.66 12.20 18.73
C ALA A 370 -13.61 13.30 19.22
N GLU A 371 -13.06 14.49 19.52
CA GLU A 371 -13.92 15.64 19.86
C GLU A 371 -14.62 16.19 18.63
N HIS A 372 -13.93 16.11 17.49
CA HIS A 372 -14.46 16.52 16.19
C HIS A 372 -14.16 15.44 15.16
N PHE A 373 -15.18 14.97 14.47
CA PHE A 373 -15.04 14.02 13.36
C PHE A 373 -15.60 14.64 12.08
N VAL A 374 -14.76 14.76 11.06
CA VAL A 374 -15.07 15.46 9.81
C VAL A 374 -14.91 14.50 8.64
N ASP A 375 -16.00 14.28 7.90
CA ASP A 375 -15.97 13.46 6.70
C ASP A 375 -15.58 14.30 5.47
N LEU A 376 -14.29 14.27 5.11
CA LEU A 376 -13.76 14.93 3.91
C LEU A 376 -14.04 14.15 2.63
N SER A 377 -14.54 12.90 2.69
CA SER A 377 -14.97 12.18 1.49
C SER A 377 -16.15 12.88 0.80
N GLN A 378 -16.96 13.63 1.57
CA GLN A 378 -18.04 14.49 1.07
C GLN A 378 -17.54 15.81 0.47
N ILE A 379 -16.25 16.13 0.62
CA ILE A 379 -15.62 17.35 0.08
C ILE A 379 -14.51 16.92 -0.90
N PRO A 380 -14.86 16.52 -2.13
CA PRO A 380 -13.89 15.98 -3.10
C PRO A 380 -12.89 17.03 -3.57
N CYS A 381 -13.28 18.32 -3.60
CA CYS A 381 -12.37 19.41 -3.95
C CYS A 381 -11.31 19.60 -2.85
N ASN A 382 -10.04 19.32 -3.18
CA ASN A 382 -8.91 19.46 -2.25
C ASN A 382 -8.77 20.88 -1.69
N GLY A 383 -9.02 21.92 -2.49
CA GLY A 383 -8.98 23.31 -2.03
C GLY A 383 -10.00 23.61 -0.92
N LYS A 384 -11.25 23.16 -1.09
CA LYS A 384 -12.31 23.33 -0.08
C LYS A 384 -12.06 22.47 1.16
N ALA A 385 -11.53 21.27 0.99
CA ALA A 385 -11.18 20.40 2.10
C ALA A 385 -10.01 21.00 2.93
N ALA A 386 -9.01 21.58 2.29
CA ALA A 386 -7.94 22.31 2.97
C ALA A 386 -8.46 23.57 3.69
N ASP A 387 -9.38 24.33 3.07
CA ASP A 387 -10.04 25.47 3.72
C ASP A 387 -10.79 25.05 4.99
N ARG A 388 -11.44 23.89 4.96
CA ARG A 388 -12.10 23.32 6.14
C ARG A 388 -11.10 23.03 7.27
N ILE A 389 -9.99 22.35 6.98
CA ILE A 389 -8.93 22.06 7.96
C ILE A 389 -8.36 23.35 8.54
N TYR A 390 -8.08 24.34 7.69
CA TYR A 390 -7.56 25.64 8.12
C TYR A 390 -8.56 26.40 9.02
N ALA A 391 -9.85 26.38 8.68
CA ALA A 391 -10.90 27.02 9.46
C ALA A 391 -11.09 26.39 10.86
N ASP A 392 -10.82 25.08 11.00
CA ASP A 392 -10.81 24.41 12.31
C ASP A 392 -9.60 24.84 13.17
N GLY A 393 -8.60 25.54 12.60
CA GLY A 393 -7.46 26.09 13.33
C GLY A 393 -6.45 25.05 13.79
N ILE A 394 -6.22 24.00 12.98
CA ILE A 394 -5.32 22.91 13.31
C ILE A 394 -3.87 23.41 13.44
N HIS A 395 -3.22 23.08 14.57
CA HIS A 395 -1.82 23.42 14.82
C HIS A 395 -0.87 22.35 14.26
N ILE A 396 -1.22 21.08 14.47
CA ILE A 396 -0.44 19.94 13.98
C ILE A 396 -1.35 19.01 13.18
N LEU A 397 -1.05 18.85 11.89
CA LEU A 397 -1.79 17.97 10.99
C LEU A 397 -1.01 16.68 10.73
N ILE A 398 -1.60 15.55 11.03
CA ILE A 398 -0.99 14.23 10.99
C ILE A 398 -1.46 13.48 9.75
N ASN A 399 -0.50 13.12 8.88
CA ASN A 399 -0.70 12.27 7.72
C ASN A 399 -0.53 10.80 8.11
N MET A 400 -1.61 10.02 7.99
CA MET A 400 -1.62 8.59 8.30
C MET A 400 -1.67 7.70 7.05
N ASN A 401 -1.53 8.26 5.86
CA ASN A 401 -1.63 7.52 4.60
C ASN A 401 -0.30 7.41 3.85
N GLY A 402 0.45 8.50 3.78
CA GLY A 402 1.58 8.61 2.85
C GLY A 402 1.15 8.25 1.42
N TYR A 403 1.81 7.27 0.81
CA TYR A 403 1.47 6.78 -0.53
C TYR A 403 0.71 5.45 -0.48
N THR A 404 -0.43 5.42 0.21
CA THR A 404 -1.35 4.27 0.22
C THR A 404 -2.65 4.60 -0.52
N LYS A 405 -3.50 3.58 -0.74
CA LYS A 405 -4.81 3.74 -1.38
C LYS A 405 -5.66 4.72 -0.56
N GLY A 406 -6.32 5.67 -1.24
CA GLY A 406 -7.19 6.66 -0.59
C GLY A 406 -6.49 7.93 -0.10
N ALA A 407 -5.15 8.00 -0.17
CA ALA A 407 -4.40 9.19 0.20
C ALA A 407 -4.79 10.43 -0.61
N ARG A 408 -4.88 11.58 0.06
CA ARG A 408 -5.06 12.92 -0.55
C ARG A 408 -3.94 13.86 -0.09
N ASN A 409 -2.71 13.56 -0.52
CA ASN A 409 -1.53 14.33 -0.13
C ASN A 409 -1.56 15.78 -0.64
N GLU A 410 -2.42 16.09 -1.61
CA GLU A 410 -2.74 17.44 -2.04
C GLU A 410 -3.24 18.33 -0.88
N LEU A 411 -3.94 17.76 0.11
CA LEU A 411 -4.36 18.49 1.31
C LEU A 411 -3.15 19.02 2.10
N PHE A 412 -2.12 18.19 2.24
CA PHE A 412 -0.88 18.55 2.93
C PHE A 412 0.00 19.47 2.06
N ALA A 413 0.00 19.30 0.75
CA ALA A 413 0.70 20.19 -0.17
C ALA A 413 0.20 21.64 -0.07
N LEU A 414 -1.10 21.84 0.20
CA LEU A 414 -1.72 23.15 0.43
C LEU A 414 -1.33 23.79 1.78
N ARG A 415 -0.70 23.03 2.68
CA ARG A 415 -0.27 23.47 4.03
C ARG A 415 -1.34 24.21 4.84
N PRO A 416 -2.52 23.61 5.12
CA PRO A 416 -3.56 24.23 5.95
C PRO A 416 -3.19 24.30 7.44
N ALA A 417 -2.13 23.62 7.89
CA ALA A 417 -1.60 23.70 9.25
C ALA A 417 -0.11 24.08 9.24
N PRO A 418 0.38 24.78 10.29
CA PRO A 418 1.78 25.23 10.33
C PRO A 418 2.77 24.06 10.46
N ILE A 419 2.40 22.99 11.17
CA ILE A 419 3.22 21.80 11.37
C ILE A 419 2.49 20.59 10.76
N GLN A 420 3.16 19.86 9.88
CA GLN A 420 2.62 18.65 9.24
C GLN A 420 3.54 17.46 9.46
N VAL A 421 2.96 16.33 9.86
CA VAL A 421 3.72 15.19 10.42
C VAL A 421 3.28 13.87 9.80
N MET A 422 4.22 13.03 9.40
CA MET A 422 3.98 11.64 9.00
C MET A 422 3.90 10.75 10.24
N TRP A 423 2.88 9.88 10.33
CA TRP A 423 2.77 8.94 11.44
C TRP A 423 2.04 7.64 11.08
N LEU A 424 2.60 6.52 11.55
CA LEU A 424 2.02 5.17 11.61
C LEU A 424 1.69 4.48 10.27
N GLY A 425 0.75 5.00 9.47
CA GLY A 425 0.14 4.24 8.38
C GLY A 425 0.97 4.10 7.10
N TYR A 426 2.11 4.82 6.99
CA TYR A 426 3.04 4.66 5.87
C TYR A 426 4.47 4.37 6.35
N PRO A 427 5.07 3.23 6.00
CA PRO A 427 6.37 2.82 6.54
C PRO A 427 7.56 3.37 5.71
N GLY A 428 7.58 4.69 5.47
CA GLY A 428 8.66 5.33 4.71
C GLY A 428 8.59 6.86 4.68
N THR A 429 9.59 7.48 4.05
CA THR A 429 9.63 8.93 3.79
C THR A 429 8.52 9.35 2.81
N SER A 430 7.86 10.47 3.06
CA SER A 430 7.02 11.12 2.06
C SER A 430 7.86 11.70 0.91
N GLY A 431 9.11 12.08 1.19
CA GLY A 431 9.94 12.78 0.19
C GLY A 431 9.43 14.20 -0.10
N ALA A 432 8.41 14.65 0.62
CA ALA A 432 7.69 15.87 0.33
C ALA A 432 8.31 17.07 1.05
N PRO A 433 8.43 18.23 0.38
CA PRO A 433 8.87 19.46 1.04
C PRO A 433 7.80 20.05 1.98
N PHE A 434 6.56 19.55 1.90
CA PHE A 434 5.44 20.00 2.73
C PHE A 434 5.23 19.16 4.00
N MET A 435 6.03 18.11 4.25
CA MET A 435 5.99 17.34 5.49
C MET A 435 7.20 17.70 6.36
N ASP A 436 6.95 18.17 7.59
CA ASP A 436 8.00 18.72 8.45
C ASP A 436 8.69 17.63 9.29
N TYR A 437 7.88 16.72 9.85
CA TYR A 437 8.36 15.66 10.74
C TYR A 437 7.87 14.27 10.33
N ILE A 438 8.62 13.25 10.74
CA ILE A 438 8.16 11.86 10.78
C ILE A 438 8.27 11.36 12.23
N ILE A 439 7.15 10.95 12.81
CA ILE A 439 7.12 10.30 14.12
C ILE A 439 7.65 8.88 13.95
N THR A 440 8.78 8.62 14.59
CA THR A 440 9.52 7.35 14.54
C THR A 440 10.16 7.10 15.91
N ASP A 441 11.16 6.23 16.00
CA ASP A 441 11.95 5.98 17.19
C ASP A 441 13.41 5.66 16.85
N ALA A 442 14.26 5.59 17.89
CA ALA A 442 15.70 5.39 17.75
C ALA A 442 16.09 4.03 17.16
N VAL A 443 15.25 3.00 17.30
CA VAL A 443 15.52 1.65 16.78
C VAL A 443 15.10 1.56 15.32
N THR A 444 13.90 2.03 15.00
CA THR A 444 13.36 2.04 13.64
C THR A 444 14.12 2.98 12.72
N SER A 445 14.44 4.19 13.17
CA SER A 445 15.09 5.22 12.35
C SER A 445 16.29 5.81 13.09
N PRO A 446 17.40 5.06 13.25
CA PRO A 446 18.57 5.57 13.96
C PRO A 446 19.17 6.79 13.24
N LEU A 447 19.79 7.69 14.00
CA LEU A 447 20.18 9.02 13.49
C LEU A 447 21.20 8.94 12.33
N TYR A 448 22.06 7.91 12.30
CA TYR A 448 23.00 7.71 11.20
C TYR A 448 22.33 7.38 9.85
N LEU A 449 21.05 6.99 9.86
CA LEU A 449 20.23 6.79 8.66
C LEU A 449 19.28 7.96 8.38
N ALA A 450 19.41 9.10 9.07
CA ALA A 450 18.48 10.23 8.90
C ALA A 450 18.43 10.76 7.45
N ASN A 451 19.47 10.54 6.65
CA ASN A 451 19.55 10.99 5.25
C ASN A 451 18.50 10.35 4.33
N GLN A 452 17.95 9.18 4.68
CA GLN A 452 16.93 8.49 3.89
C GLN A 452 15.55 9.17 3.97
N TYR A 453 15.35 10.11 4.90
CA TYR A 453 14.09 10.82 5.11
C TYR A 453 14.20 12.27 4.61
N SER A 454 13.11 12.82 4.06
CA SER A 454 13.00 14.26 3.80
C SER A 454 12.62 15.02 5.07
N GLU A 455 11.81 14.39 5.91
CA GLU A 455 11.30 14.94 7.16
C GLU A 455 12.36 14.92 8.26
N LYS A 456 12.13 15.72 9.31
CA LYS A 456 12.90 15.61 10.55
C LYS A 456 12.37 14.47 11.42
N LEU A 457 13.29 13.62 11.87
CA LEU A 457 12.98 12.55 12.82
C LEU A 457 12.46 13.13 14.15
N ALA A 458 11.31 12.65 14.59
CA ALA A 458 10.72 12.97 15.89
C ALA A 458 10.54 11.67 16.68
N TYR A 459 11.35 11.45 17.71
CA TYR A 459 11.43 10.17 18.41
C TYR A 459 10.40 10.04 19.51
N MET A 460 9.55 9.01 19.40
CA MET A 460 8.88 8.38 20.53
C MET A 460 9.93 7.74 21.46
N PRO A 461 9.67 7.66 22.78
CA PRO A 461 10.68 7.21 23.74
C PRO A 461 10.94 5.69 23.70
N ASN A 462 9.99 4.91 23.17
CA ASN A 462 10.10 3.47 23.04
C ASN A 462 10.04 3.06 21.56
N THR A 463 8.85 2.74 21.06
CA THR A 463 8.57 2.53 19.64
C THR A 463 7.57 3.55 19.13
N PHE A 464 7.63 3.87 17.84
CA PHE A 464 6.53 4.59 17.17
C PHE A 464 5.33 3.69 16.89
N PHE A 465 5.47 2.37 16.98
CA PHE A 465 4.39 1.44 16.68
C PHE A 465 3.48 1.25 17.90
N ILE A 466 2.18 1.07 17.67
CA ILE A 466 1.18 0.85 18.73
C ILE A 466 0.13 -0.13 18.24
N GLY A 467 -0.53 -0.85 19.14
CA GLY A 467 -1.60 -1.79 18.82
C GLY A 467 -2.75 -1.67 19.82
N ASP A 468 -3.99 -1.70 19.34
CA ASP A 468 -5.19 -1.64 20.18
C ASP A 468 -5.61 -3.03 20.71
N HIS A 469 -4.74 -4.03 20.56
CA HIS A 469 -4.98 -5.43 20.89
C HIS A 469 -5.48 -5.65 22.32
N ARG A 470 -5.03 -4.82 23.28
CA ARG A 470 -5.48 -4.89 24.67
C ARG A 470 -6.99 -4.62 24.82
N HIS A 471 -7.55 -3.76 23.98
CA HIS A 471 -8.98 -3.47 23.96
C HIS A 471 -9.73 -4.42 23.04
N MET A 472 -9.21 -4.69 21.84
CA MET A 472 -9.88 -5.55 20.84
C MET A 472 -9.96 -7.02 21.26
N PHE A 473 -8.92 -7.53 21.93
CA PHE A 473 -8.75 -8.97 22.18
C PHE A 473 -8.50 -9.27 23.66
N GLN A 474 -9.30 -8.64 24.53
CA GLN A 474 -9.19 -8.80 25.99
C GLN A 474 -9.34 -10.26 26.44
N HIS A 475 -10.12 -11.07 25.73
CA HIS A 475 -10.28 -12.51 25.98
C HIS A 475 -9.00 -13.32 25.79
N LEU A 476 -7.97 -12.77 25.13
CA LEU A 476 -6.65 -13.40 24.97
C LEU A 476 -5.66 -13.00 26.08
N VAL A 477 -6.07 -12.22 27.09
CA VAL A 477 -5.21 -11.89 28.24
C VAL A 477 -4.95 -13.11 29.10
N GLU A 478 -5.92 -14.02 29.18
CA GLU A 478 -5.82 -15.26 29.92
C GLU A 478 -6.04 -16.47 29.00
N ARG A 479 -5.41 -17.59 29.36
CA ARG A 479 -5.67 -18.87 28.71
C ARG A 479 -5.63 -20.03 29.68
N VAL A 480 -6.34 -21.09 29.33
CA VAL A 480 -6.32 -22.42 29.95
C VAL A 480 -5.85 -23.42 28.89
N VAL A 481 -5.09 -24.44 29.30
CA VAL A 481 -4.60 -25.48 28.39
C VAL A 481 -5.23 -26.82 28.71
N ILE A 482 -5.33 -27.68 27.72
CA ILE A 482 -5.90 -29.03 27.87
C ILE A 482 -4.78 -30.05 27.67
N GLU A 483 -4.68 -31.04 28.55
CA GLU A 483 -3.74 -32.14 28.37
C GLU A 483 -4.03 -32.90 27.06
N THR A 484 -3.00 -33.42 26.39
CA THR A 484 -3.21 -34.32 25.25
C THR A 484 -3.63 -35.71 25.71
N LYS A 485 -4.08 -36.58 24.78
CA LYS A 485 -4.45 -37.98 25.08
C LYS A 485 -3.34 -38.76 25.79
N ASP A 486 -2.09 -38.43 25.51
CA ASP A 486 -0.92 -39.08 26.08
C ASP A 486 -0.53 -38.50 27.46
N GLY A 487 -1.37 -37.63 28.04
CA GLY A 487 -1.11 -36.94 29.30
C GLY A 487 -0.03 -35.85 29.21
N LYS A 488 0.34 -35.41 28.01
CA LYS A 488 1.33 -34.33 27.82
C LYS A 488 0.64 -32.98 27.93
N VAL A 489 1.25 -32.06 28.66
CA VAL A 489 0.79 -30.68 28.77
C VAL A 489 1.72 -29.78 27.95
N ALA A 490 1.15 -29.02 27.03
CA ALA A 490 1.86 -28.02 26.24
C ALA A 490 1.06 -26.74 26.17
N ASP A 491 1.74 -25.60 26.14
CA ASP A 491 1.09 -24.30 26.25
C ASP A 491 0.41 -23.81 24.96
N ASN A 492 0.55 -24.56 23.87
CA ASN A 492 0.17 -24.16 22.52
C ASN A 492 -0.45 -25.25 21.63
N ILE A 493 -0.87 -26.39 22.20
CA ILE A 493 -1.49 -27.48 21.42
C ILE A 493 -3.01 -27.34 21.40
N GLN A 494 -3.63 -27.23 22.58
CA GLN A 494 -5.07 -27.07 22.79
C GLN A 494 -5.29 -26.01 23.86
N ILE A 495 -5.92 -24.91 23.46
CA ILE A 495 -6.02 -23.69 24.26
C ILE A 495 -7.48 -23.26 24.34
N ILE A 496 -7.89 -22.83 25.52
CA ILE A 496 -9.15 -22.16 25.75
C ILE A 496 -8.91 -20.72 26.17
N ASN A 497 -9.60 -19.78 25.52
CA ASN A 497 -9.60 -18.36 25.84
C ASN A 497 -11.02 -17.87 26.16
N GLY A 498 -11.12 -16.80 26.94
CA GLY A 498 -12.39 -16.18 27.33
C GLY A 498 -12.14 -14.93 28.17
N THR A 499 -13.11 -14.02 28.22
CA THR A 499 -13.03 -12.84 29.09
C THR A 499 -13.15 -13.19 30.57
N ASN A 500 -13.83 -14.30 30.88
CA ASN A 500 -13.92 -14.87 32.22
C ASN A 500 -13.85 -16.40 32.15
N LEU A 501 -12.75 -16.97 32.64
CA LEU A 501 -12.52 -18.42 32.64
C LEU A 501 -12.81 -19.10 33.99
N GLU A 502 -13.15 -18.34 35.04
CA GLU A 502 -13.43 -18.88 36.37
C GLU A 502 -14.56 -19.93 36.42
N PRO A 503 -15.67 -19.79 35.66
CA PRO A 503 -16.71 -20.82 35.62
C PRO A 503 -16.20 -22.14 35.07
N LEU A 504 -15.38 -22.09 34.01
CA LEU A 504 -14.77 -23.29 33.43
C LEU A 504 -13.77 -23.91 34.41
N LYS A 505 -12.97 -23.08 35.09
CA LYS A 505 -11.99 -23.57 36.05
C LYS A 505 -12.66 -24.27 37.24
N SER A 506 -13.73 -23.68 37.76
CA SER A 506 -14.47 -24.25 38.89
C SER A 506 -15.21 -25.54 38.55
N ALA A 507 -15.54 -25.72 37.27
CA ALA A 507 -16.36 -26.84 36.80
C ALA A 507 -15.55 -28.06 36.33
N ALA A 508 -14.22 -27.99 36.25
CA ALA A 508 -13.38 -29.05 35.74
C ALA A 508 -12.37 -29.54 36.79
N GLU A 509 -11.94 -30.80 36.69
CA GLU A 509 -10.78 -31.28 37.45
C GLU A 509 -9.53 -30.55 36.93
N ILE A 510 -8.86 -29.83 37.84
CA ILE A 510 -7.69 -29.00 37.55
C ILE A 510 -6.48 -29.52 38.30
N LYS A 511 -5.36 -29.70 37.59
CA LYS A 511 -4.05 -29.53 38.22
C LYS A 511 -3.68 -28.05 38.22
N MET A 512 -3.48 -27.49 39.41
CA MET A 512 -2.83 -26.19 39.54
C MET A 512 -1.46 -26.32 38.86
N GLY A 513 -1.17 -25.48 37.86
CA GLY A 513 0.11 -25.54 37.16
C GLY A 513 1.23 -25.42 38.18
N GLU A 514 2.11 -26.41 38.27
CA GLU A 514 3.22 -26.37 39.21
C GLU A 514 4.05 -25.10 38.99
N ASN A 515 4.37 -24.41 40.09
CA ASN A 515 5.33 -23.30 40.11
C ASN A 515 6.74 -23.85 39.83
N GLU A 516 7.01 -24.23 38.59
CA GLU A 516 8.33 -24.71 38.20
C GLU A 516 9.21 -23.53 37.74
N MET A 517 9.89 -22.92 38.71
CA MET A 517 11.05 -22.07 38.45
C MET A 517 12.19 -22.90 37.83
N ASN A 518 12.98 -22.29 36.92
CA ASN A 518 14.41 -22.11 37.20
C ASN A 518 15.21 -21.20 36.25
N LYS A 519 16.03 -20.38 36.92
CA LYS A 519 17.35 -19.79 36.58
C LYS A 519 17.50 -18.85 35.37
N LYS A 520 17.87 -17.60 35.70
CA LYS A 520 18.63 -16.68 34.83
C LYS A 520 19.78 -17.45 34.16
N ILE A 521 19.77 -17.51 32.83
CA ILE A 521 20.99 -17.68 32.05
C ILE A 521 21.36 -16.29 31.53
N THR A 522 22.07 -15.51 32.34
CA THR A 522 22.72 -14.26 31.89
C THR A 522 24.11 -14.56 31.37
N PRO A 523 24.53 -14.01 30.21
CA PRO A 523 25.94 -13.77 29.93
C PRO A 523 26.37 -12.50 30.68
N ASN A 524 27.21 -12.65 31.71
CA ASN A 524 28.00 -11.66 32.46
C ASN A 524 27.36 -10.33 32.95
N GLU A 525 27.50 -10.15 34.27
CA GLU A 525 27.54 -8.94 35.11
C GLU A 525 26.24 -8.23 35.59
N THR A 526 26.04 -8.39 36.91
CA THR A 526 25.51 -7.48 37.94
C THR A 526 24.13 -6.80 37.76
N ASN A 527 23.09 -7.49 38.21
CA ASN A 527 22.25 -7.05 39.35
C ASN A 527 21.13 -8.08 39.63
N ASP A 528 21.02 -8.46 40.90
CA ASP A 528 20.08 -9.43 41.46
C ASP A 528 18.68 -8.81 41.64
N VAL A 529 17.71 -9.34 40.90
CA VAL A 529 16.28 -9.21 41.22
C VAL A 529 15.67 -10.60 41.10
N LYS A 530 15.16 -11.12 42.23
CA LYS A 530 14.41 -12.38 42.30
C LYS A 530 13.16 -12.28 41.41
N SER A 531 13.04 -13.12 40.37
CA SER A 531 11.82 -13.19 39.57
C SER A 531 10.87 -14.25 40.13
N ASN A 532 9.66 -13.83 40.51
CA ASN A 532 8.54 -14.74 40.72
C ASN A 532 8.21 -15.42 39.38
N GLY A 533 8.10 -16.75 39.37
CA GLY A 533 7.79 -17.55 38.17
C GLY A 533 6.54 -17.04 37.47
N THR A 534 6.59 -16.89 36.15
CA THR A 534 5.44 -16.44 35.35
C THR A 534 4.74 -17.65 34.75
N GLN A 535 3.50 -17.90 35.17
CA GLN A 535 2.66 -18.95 34.64
C GLN A 535 2.01 -18.47 33.33
N ILE A 536 2.22 -19.20 32.22
CA ILE A 536 1.66 -18.84 30.91
C ILE A 536 0.18 -19.24 30.80
N ALA A 537 -0.19 -20.42 31.31
CA ALA A 537 -1.56 -20.91 31.35
C ALA A 537 -2.08 -20.92 32.78
N SER A 538 -3.26 -20.37 33.01
CA SER A 538 -3.85 -20.24 34.35
C SER A 538 -4.25 -21.56 34.99
N ALA A 539 -4.59 -22.57 34.18
CA ALA A 539 -4.95 -23.92 34.62
C ALA A 539 -4.69 -24.96 33.51
N VAL A 540 -4.61 -26.22 33.92
CA VAL A 540 -4.57 -27.40 33.03
C VAL A 540 -5.84 -28.21 33.25
N LEU A 541 -6.60 -28.48 32.17
CA LEU A 541 -7.80 -29.32 32.19
C LEU A 541 -7.44 -30.76 31.82
N GLU A 542 -8.00 -31.71 32.56
CA GLU A 542 -7.74 -33.15 32.42
C GLU A 542 -8.99 -33.94 31.97
N ASN A 543 -8.82 -35.24 31.72
CA ASN A 543 -9.94 -36.14 31.43
C ASN A 543 -11.07 -36.02 32.46
N PRO A 544 -12.37 -36.02 32.05
CA PRO A 544 -12.88 -36.32 30.70
C PRO A 544 -12.93 -35.12 29.73
N VAL A 545 -12.48 -33.92 30.13
CA VAL A 545 -12.59 -32.69 29.30
C VAL A 545 -11.85 -32.83 27.97
N THR A 546 -10.67 -33.43 27.99
CA THR A 546 -9.86 -33.72 26.79
C THR A 546 -10.64 -34.47 25.72
N THR A 547 -11.40 -35.50 26.12
CA THR A 547 -12.20 -36.32 25.21
C THR A 547 -13.36 -35.52 24.60
N VAL A 548 -14.01 -34.67 25.39
CA VAL A 548 -15.09 -33.80 24.92
C VAL A 548 -14.59 -32.80 23.88
N MET A 549 -13.43 -32.18 24.13
CA MET A 549 -12.85 -31.17 23.22
C MET A 549 -12.36 -31.77 21.91
N GLN A 550 -11.80 -32.98 21.95
CA GLN A 550 -11.42 -33.68 20.73
C GLN A 550 -12.62 -34.10 19.89
N ASN A 551 -13.72 -34.49 20.53
CA ASN A 551 -14.96 -34.75 19.82
C ASN A 551 -15.52 -33.47 19.19
N LEU A 552 -15.47 -32.33 19.88
CA LEU A 552 -15.84 -31.02 19.31
C LEU A 552 -15.05 -30.71 18.03
N ILE A 553 -13.73 -30.88 18.06
CA ILE A 553 -12.87 -30.65 16.90
C ILE A 553 -13.16 -31.66 15.78
N LYS A 554 -13.19 -32.96 16.09
CA LYS A 554 -13.34 -34.04 15.10
C LYS A 554 -14.70 -34.03 14.40
N THR A 555 -15.76 -33.66 15.13
CA THR A 555 -17.11 -33.59 14.56
C THR A 555 -17.42 -32.25 13.91
N GLU A 556 -16.50 -31.28 14.02
CA GLU A 556 -16.64 -29.91 13.52
C GLU A 556 -17.95 -29.21 13.95
N VAL A 557 -18.53 -29.62 15.08
CA VAL A 557 -19.71 -28.94 15.64
C VAL A 557 -19.32 -27.56 16.18
N ALA A 558 -20.28 -26.65 16.22
CA ALA A 558 -20.01 -25.24 16.54
C ALA A 558 -19.66 -24.99 18.01
N SER A 559 -20.17 -25.82 18.92
CA SER A 559 -19.92 -25.71 20.35
C SER A 559 -20.19 -27.02 21.07
N THR A 560 -19.64 -27.15 22.28
CA THR A 560 -19.95 -28.21 23.24
C THR A 560 -20.26 -27.60 24.61
N CYS A 561 -20.69 -28.42 25.56
CA CYS A 561 -20.98 -28.02 26.93
C CYS A 561 -20.14 -28.83 27.92
N ILE A 562 -19.48 -28.16 28.85
CA ILE A 562 -18.83 -28.78 30.02
C ILE A 562 -19.57 -28.29 31.26
N ASN A 563 -20.30 -29.18 31.94
CA ASN A 563 -20.95 -28.87 33.23
C ASN A 563 -21.76 -27.56 33.21
N GLY A 564 -22.48 -27.31 32.11
CA GLY A 564 -23.30 -26.10 31.90
C GLY A 564 -22.57 -24.94 31.22
N ILE A 565 -21.25 -25.02 31.01
CA ILE A 565 -20.44 -23.99 30.36
C ILE A 565 -20.29 -24.29 28.87
N ILE A 566 -20.74 -23.35 28.03
CA ILE A 566 -20.64 -23.45 26.58
C ILE A 566 -19.20 -23.12 26.15
N VAL A 567 -18.58 -24.03 25.40
CA VAL A 567 -17.28 -23.81 24.76
C VAL A 567 -17.47 -23.89 23.25
N GLN A 568 -17.14 -22.80 22.57
CA GLN A 568 -17.26 -22.68 21.11
C GLN A 568 -16.04 -23.22 20.40
N ASN A 569 -16.26 -23.82 19.24
CA ASN A 569 -15.22 -24.17 18.30
C ASN A 569 -14.71 -22.91 17.62
N GLY A 570 -13.47 -22.53 17.91
CA GLY A 570 -12.88 -21.28 17.42
C GLY A 570 -12.46 -21.29 15.95
N LEU A 571 -12.75 -22.34 15.19
CA LEU A 571 -12.48 -22.42 13.75
C LEU A 571 -13.69 -21.89 12.95
N THR A 572 -13.56 -20.71 12.35
CA THR A 572 -14.68 -20.05 11.65
C THR A 572 -14.95 -20.60 10.25
N SER A 573 -14.05 -21.42 9.69
CA SER A 573 -14.09 -21.86 8.29
C SER A 573 -14.92 -23.12 7.99
N SER A 574 -15.46 -23.84 8.99
CA SER A 574 -16.30 -25.02 8.74
C SER A 574 -17.63 -24.62 8.09
N GLN A 575 -18.17 -25.45 7.18
CA GLN A 575 -19.44 -25.16 6.47
C GLN A 575 -20.61 -24.89 7.43
N MET A 576 -20.61 -25.48 8.63
CA MET A 576 -21.62 -25.22 9.68
C MET A 576 -21.38 -23.91 10.46
N ASN A 577 -20.14 -23.47 10.65
CA ASN A 577 -19.83 -22.23 11.37
C ASN A 577 -20.06 -20.97 10.52
N LYS A 578 -20.15 -21.09 9.19
CA LYS A 578 -20.57 -19.97 8.32
C LYS A 578 -21.96 -19.41 8.66
N LEU A 579 -22.89 -20.23 9.15
CA LEU A 579 -24.24 -19.79 9.54
C LEU A 579 -24.32 -19.23 10.97
N LEU A 580 -23.45 -19.67 11.89
CA LEU A 580 -23.39 -19.20 13.28
C LEU A 580 -22.51 -17.94 13.44
N PHE A 581 -21.47 -17.77 12.63
CA PHE A 581 -20.72 -16.51 12.58
C PHE A 581 -21.40 -15.44 11.71
N GLN A 582 -22.45 -15.79 10.96
CA GLN A 582 -23.38 -14.80 10.41
C GLN A 582 -24.17 -14.07 11.50
N THR A 583 -24.38 -14.66 12.68
CA THR A 583 -25.09 -14.02 13.80
C THR A 583 -24.18 -13.27 14.79
N ASN A 584 -22.86 -13.52 14.81
CA ASN A 584 -21.89 -12.74 15.60
C ASN A 584 -20.65 -12.29 14.78
N ASN A 585 -20.90 -11.69 13.61
CA ASN A 585 -19.88 -11.27 12.64
C ASN A 585 -18.87 -10.25 13.22
N LYS A 586 -19.32 -9.40 14.16
CA LYS A 586 -18.50 -8.33 14.75
C LYS A 586 -17.38 -8.84 15.67
N ALA A 587 -17.61 -9.91 16.41
CA ALA A 587 -16.56 -10.52 17.21
C ALA A 587 -15.42 -11.09 16.34
N ALA A 588 -15.76 -11.70 15.20
CA ALA A 588 -14.79 -12.27 14.27
C ALA A 588 -13.93 -11.20 13.58
N THR A 589 -14.50 -10.04 13.24
CA THR A 589 -13.78 -8.90 12.66
C THR A 589 -12.96 -8.11 13.68
N GLY A 590 -13.12 -8.38 14.98
CA GLY A 590 -12.48 -7.65 16.07
C GLY A 590 -13.18 -6.33 16.44
N GLU A 591 -14.39 -6.13 15.94
CA GLU A 591 -15.25 -4.97 16.25
C GLU A 591 -15.85 -5.04 17.67
N GLU A 592 -16.03 -6.25 18.19
CA GLU A 592 -16.53 -6.54 19.53
C GLU A 592 -15.69 -7.64 20.18
N VAL A 593 -15.63 -7.65 21.52
CA VAL A 593 -14.92 -8.71 22.26
C VAL A 593 -15.80 -9.96 22.31
N PRO A 594 -15.29 -11.16 21.98
CA PRO A 594 -16.04 -12.40 22.12
C PRO A 594 -16.54 -12.61 23.56
N GLU A 595 -17.86 -12.80 23.72
CA GLU A 595 -18.46 -13.11 25.03
C GLU A 595 -18.29 -14.58 25.42
N ASN A 596 -18.22 -15.47 24.44
CA ASN A 596 -18.13 -16.91 24.65
C ASN A 596 -16.69 -17.39 24.85
N ILE A 597 -16.56 -18.50 25.57
CA ILE A 597 -15.30 -19.23 25.73
C ILE A 597 -15.00 -19.98 24.43
N MET A 598 -13.77 -19.89 23.93
CA MET A 598 -13.37 -20.45 22.63
C MET A 598 -12.21 -21.44 22.74
N LEU A 599 -12.37 -22.59 22.08
CA LEU A 599 -11.34 -23.59 21.88
C LEU A 599 -10.54 -23.31 20.59
N THR A 600 -9.22 -23.32 20.72
CA THR A 600 -8.27 -23.22 19.60
C THR A 600 -7.24 -24.34 19.71
N ALA A 601 -7.03 -25.10 18.64
CA ALA A 601 -6.17 -26.28 18.65
C ALA A 601 -5.36 -26.44 17.36
N ARG A 602 -4.15 -27.02 17.47
CA ARG A 602 -3.28 -27.32 16.32
C ARG A 602 -3.96 -28.18 15.24
N SER A 603 -4.74 -29.17 15.68
CA SER A 603 -5.48 -30.08 14.79
C SER A 603 -6.51 -29.38 13.91
N GLN A 604 -7.09 -28.25 14.34
CA GLN A 604 -8.00 -27.44 13.52
C GLN A 604 -7.33 -26.87 12.25
N TYR A 605 -6.00 -26.73 12.27
CA TYR A 605 -5.21 -26.14 11.18
C TYR A 605 -4.28 -27.15 10.51
N GLY A 606 -4.43 -28.46 10.82
CA GLY A 606 -3.58 -29.52 10.29
C GLY A 606 -2.12 -29.44 10.78
N LEU A 607 -1.89 -28.83 11.94
CA LEU A 607 -0.55 -28.70 12.51
C LEU A 607 -0.18 -29.93 13.36
N PRO A 608 1.10 -30.35 13.35
CA PRO A 608 1.57 -31.45 14.19
C PRO A 608 1.55 -31.09 15.69
N GLU A 609 1.12 -32.02 16.53
CA GLU A 609 1.08 -31.84 17.99
C GLU A 609 2.44 -32.04 18.66
N ASP A 610 3.36 -32.76 18.02
CA ASP A 610 4.64 -33.20 18.60
C ASP A 610 5.87 -32.55 17.97
N ALA A 611 5.68 -31.53 17.12
CA ALA A 611 6.76 -30.82 16.41
C ALA A 611 6.78 -29.33 16.74
N VAL A 612 7.92 -28.67 16.48
CA VAL A 612 8.03 -27.20 16.57
C VAL A 612 7.30 -26.55 15.41
N VAL A 613 6.42 -25.60 15.68
CA VAL A 613 5.68 -24.83 14.68
C VAL A 613 6.29 -23.43 14.59
N TYR A 614 7.10 -23.21 13.57
CA TYR A 614 7.46 -21.86 13.15
C TYR A 614 6.30 -21.23 12.38
N CYS A 615 6.03 -19.94 12.53
CA CYS A 615 4.99 -19.27 11.75
C CYS A 615 5.45 -17.96 11.09
N ASN A 616 4.81 -17.61 9.98
CA ASN A 616 4.80 -16.25 9.45
C ASN A 616 3.44 -15.98 8.80
N PHE A 617 2.73 -14.97 9.29
CA PHE A 617 1.39 -14.63 8.79
C PHE A 617 1.34 -13.34 7.98
N ASN A 618 2.47 -12.92 7.41
CA ASN A 618 2.48 -11.83 6.44
C ASN A 618 1.90 -12.28 5.10
N GLN A 619 1.58 -11.30 4.25
CA GLN A 619 1.40 -11.57 2.83
C GLN A 619 2.70 -12.06 2.21
N LEU A 620 2.60 -12.97 1.25
CA LEU A 620 3.76 -13.67 0.68
C LEU A 620 4.75 -12.74 -0.04
N TYR A 621 4.31 -11.56 -0.51
CA TYR A 621 5.19 -10.59 -1.18
C TYR A 621 6.35 -10.10 -0.31
N LYS A 622 6.30 -10.27 1.01
CA LYS A 622 7.38 -9.90 1.94
C LYS A 622 8.49 -10.95 2.02
N ILE A 623 8.29 -12.12 1.40
CA ILE A 623 9.27 -13.20 1.33
C ILE A 623 10.07 -13.04 0.03
N ASP A 624 11.38 -13.04 0.13
CA ASP A 624 12.31 -13.09 -0.98
C ASP A 624 13.12 -14.40 -0.96
N PRO A 625 13.91 -14.69 -2.01
CA PRO A 625 14.74 -15.89 -2.03
C PRO A 625 15.63 -16.03 -0.80
N SER A 626 16.26 -14.93 -0.35
CA SER A 626 17.15 -14.96 0.81
C SER A 626 16.43 -15.29 2.12
N THR A 627 15.19 -14.85 2.29
CA THR A 627 14.37 -15.20 3.46
C THR A 627 14.03 -16.68 3.45
N LEU A 628 13.63 -17.22 2.29
CA LEU A 628 13.34 -18.65 2.18
C LEU A 628 14.58 -19.52 2.41
N ASP A 629 15.76 -19.08 1.96
CA ASP A 629 17.03 -19.77 2.24
C ASP A 629 17.24 -19.96 3.75
N MET A 630 17.13 -18.87 4.53
CA MET A 630 17.27 -18.93 6.00
C MET A 630 16.23 -19.86 6.64
N TRP A 631 14.97 -19.79 6.19
CA TRP A 631 13.92 -20.65 6.75
C TRP A 631 14.11 -22.13 6.41
N VAL A 632 14.57 -22.44 5.20
CA VAL A 632 14.91 -23.82 4.82
C VAL A 632 16.07 -24.35 5.67
N ASP A 633 17.09 -23.53 5.93
CA ASP A 633 18.22 -23.92 6.78
C ASP A 633 17.77 -24.19 8.23
N ILE A 634 16.91 -23.33 8.79
CA ILE A 634 16.29 -23.56 10.11
C ILE A 634 15.54 -24.89 10.15
N LEU A 635 14.69 -25.16 9.14
CA LEU A 635 13.91 -26.40 9.08
C LEU A 635 14.78 -27.65 8.88
N LYS A 636 15.94 -27.54 8.21
CA LYS A 636 16.90 -28.65 8.12
C LYS A 636 17.61 -28.90 9.45
N SER A 637 17.97 -27.84 10.17
CA SER A 637 18.61 -27.93 11.48
C SER A 637 17.67 -28.41 12.59
N VAL A 638 16.36 -28.12 12.49
CA VAL A 638 15.34 -28.59 13.42
C VAL A 638 14.46 -29.63 12.70
N SER A 639 14.91 -30.89 12.70
CA SER A 639 14.30 -31.96 11.89
C SER A 639 12.81 -32.19 12.17
N ASN A 640 12.39 -32.11 13.44
CA ASN A 640 11.00 -32.24 13.86
C ASN A 640 10.32 -30.86 14.02
N SER A 641 10.19 -30.14 12.91
CA SER A 641 9.52 -28.83 12.87
C SER A 641 8.76 -28.61 11.56
N VAL A 642 7.82 -27.66 11.55
CA VAL A 642 7.13 -27.21 10.34
C VAL A 642 7.12 -25.68 10.29
N LEU A 643 6.99 -25.13 9.08
CA LEU A 643 6.76 -23.72 8.85
C LEU A 643 5.31 -23.49 8.43
N TRP A 644 4.58 -22.69 9.20
CA TRP A 644 3.18 -22.38 9.00
C TRP A 644 3.01 -20.99 8.36
N LEU A 645 2.54 -20.98 7.12
CA LEU A 645 2.40 -19.77 6.31
C LEU A 645 0.94 -19.42 6.01
N LEU A 646 0.71 -18.12 5.77
CA LEU A 646 -0.56 -17.62 5.29
C LEU A 646 -0.70 -17.83 3.77
N ARG A 647 -1.80 -18.46 3.34
CA ARG A 647 -2.17 -18.62 1.93
C ARG A 647 -2.72 -17.31 1.37
N PHE A 648 -1.85 -16.32 1.15
CA PHE A 648 -2.27 -15.02 0.62
C PHE A 648 -1.21 -14.30 -0.23
N PRO A 649 -1.40 -14.24 -1.58
CA PRO A 649 -2.48 -14.88 -2.34
C PRO A 649 -2.27 -16.39 -2.48
N ALA A 650 -3.35 -17.15 -2.71
CA ALA A 650 -3.30 -18.61 -2.84
C ALA A 650 -2.40 -19.09 -3.98
N VAL A 651 -2.30 -18.33 -5.06
CA VAL A 651 -1.48 -18.65 -6.23
C VAL A 651 0.03 -18.64 -5.95
N GLY A 652 0.49 -18.06 -4.82
CA GLY A 652 1.91 -18.07 -4.43
C GLY A 652 2.36 -19.34 -3.70
N GLU A 653 1.44 -20.12 -3.15
CA GLU A 653 1.74 -21.38 -2.43
C GLU A 653 2.55 -22.39 -3.27
N PRO A 654 2.15 -22.76 -4.51
CA PRO A 654 2.92 -23.71 -5.30
C PRO A 654 4.35 -23.22 -5.58
N ASN A 655 4.55 -21.92 -5.77
CA ASN A 655 5.86 -21.34 -6.05
C ASN A 655 6.79 -21.44 -4.82
N ILE A 656 6.28 -21.15 -3.62
CA ILE A 656 7.05 -21.33 -2.37
C ILE A 656 7.40 -22.79 -2.14
N ILE A 657 6.44 -23.71 -2.32
CA ILE A 657 6.68 -25.16 -2.15
C ILE A 657 7.75 -25.65 -3.13
N GLN A 658 7.65 -25.26 -4.40
CA GLN A 658 8.64 -25.61 -5.41
C GLN A 658 10.02 -25.03 -5.08
N ALA A 659 10.07 -23.76 -4.69
CA ALA A 659 11.30 -23.07 -4.32
C ALA A 659 11.98 -23.72 -3.10
N ALA A 660 11.22 -24.12 -2.08
CA ALA A 660 11.74 -24.83 -0.91
C ALA A 660 12.20 -26.26 -1.26
N THR A 661 11.44 -26.97 -2.10
CA THR A 661 11.79 -28.32 -2.56
C THR A 661 13.09 -28.31 -3.36
N SER A 662 13.28 -27.31 -4.24
CA SER A 662 14.54 -27.14 -4.99
C SER A 662 15.76 -26.88 -4.10
N ARG A 663 15.54 -26.38 -2.88
CA ARG A 663 16.57 -26.20 -1.84
C ARG A 663 16.77 -27.45 -0.97
N GLY A 664 16.11 -28.56 -1.29
CA GLY A 664 16.24 -29.83 -0.58
C GLY A 664 15.42 -29.93 0.72
N LEU A 665 14.37 -29.12 0.88
CA LEU A 665 13.40 -29.32 1.97
C LEU A 665 12.43 -30.47 1.60
N SER A 666 12.17 -31.38 2.55
CA SER A 666 11.21 -32.47 2.33
C SER A 666 9.76 -31.96 2.23
N ALA A 667 8.93 -32.70 1.50
CA ALA A 667 7.50 -32.39 1.38
C ALA A 667 6.81 -32.42 2.76
N GLY A 668 5.76 -31.60 2.93
CA GLY A 668 4.99 -31.51 4.18
C GLY A 668 5.62 -30.67 5.30
N ARG A 669 6.84 -30.13 5.09
CA ARG A 669 7.52 -29.25 6.07
C ARG A 669 7.01 -27.81 6.08
N ILE A 670 6.24 -27.41 5.06
CA ILE A 670 5.56 -26.12 4.98
C ILE A 670 4.05 -26.38 4.92
N ILE A 671 3.30 -25.76 5.82
CA ILE A 671 1.85 -25.89 5.94
C ILE A 671 1.23 -24.53 5.65
N PHE A 672 0.18 -24.50 4.84
CA PHE A 672 -0.55 -23.28 4.51
C PHE A 672 -1.96 -23.31 5.12
N SER A 673 -2.36 -22.18 5.73
CA SER A 673 -3.76 -21.95 6.12
C SER A 673 -4.36 -20.76 5.42
N HIS A 674 -5.68 -20.80 5.24
CA HIS A 674 -6.45 -19.70 4.66
C HIS A 674 -6.34 -18.41 5.51
N VAL A 675 -6.62 -17.28 4.86
CA VAL A 675 -6.88 -16.03 5.56
C VAL A 675 -8.07 -16.23 6.48
N ALA A 676 -7.89 -15.84 7.74
CA ALA A 676 -8.90 -15.93 8.78
C ALA A 676 -9.42 -14.52 9.11
N PRO A 677 -10.64 -14.41 9.69
CA PRO A 677 -11.09 -13.18 10.32
C PRO A 677 -10.06 -12.66 11.34
N LYS A 678 -10.08 -11.35 11.60
CA LYS A 678 -9.04 -10.68 12.39
C LYS A 678 -8.85 -11.30 13.77
N GLU A 679 -9.93 -11.63 14.48
CA GLU A 679 -9.85 -12.26 15.80
C GLU A 679 -9.19 -13.64 15.74
N GLU A 680 -9.66 -14.52 14.82
CA GLU A 680 -9.10 -15.87 14.67
C GLU A 680 -7.63 -15.80 14.25
N HIS A 681 -7.26 -14.85 13.38
CA HIS A 681 -5.89 -14.62 12.97
C HIS A 681 -4.95 -14.34 14.15
N VAL A 682 -5.36 -13.47 15.09
CA VAL A 682 -4.58 -13.18 16.30
C VAL A 682 -4.60 -14.39 17.24
N ARG A 683 -5.78 -14.94 17.53
CA ARG A 683 -5.97 -16.04 18.48
C ARG A 683 -5.18 -17.29 18.09
N ARG A 684 -5.18 -17.67 16.82
CA ARG A 684 -4.46 -18.87 16.33
C ARG A 684 -2.95 -18.72 16.39
N GLY A 685 -2.43 -17.49 16.49
CA GLY A 685 -1.00 -17.25 16.73
C GLY A 685 -0.46 -17.90 18.00
N GLN A 686 -1.34 -18.17 18.98
CA GLN A 686 -0.98 -18.87 20.22
C GLN A 686 -0.53 -20.32 19.98
N LEU A 687 -0.90 -20.93 18.85
CA LEU A 687 -0.58 -22.32 18.51
C LEU A 687 0.86 -22.50 18.00
N ALA A 688 1.51 -21.41 17.59
CA ALA A 688 2.89 -21.42 17.13
C ALA A 688 3.88 -21.43 18.30
N ASP A 689 5.06 -21.98 18.06
CA ASP A 689 6.18 -21.91 19.01
C ASP A 689 6.95 -20.60 18.85
N VAL A 690 7.28 -20.25 17.60
CA VAL A 690 8.12 -19.10 17.22
C VAL A 690 7.62 -18.48 15.92
N CYS A 691 7.56 -17.16 15.84
CA CYS A 691 7.36 -16.44 14.59
C CYS A 691 8.71 -16.10 13.95
N LEU A 692 8.86 -16.43 12.67
CA LEU A 692 10.01 -16.08 11.85
C LEU A 692 9.63 -14.85 11.03
N ASP A 693 10.09 -13.66 11.41
CA ASP A 693 9.79 -12.42 10.69
C ASP A 693 10.47 -12.36 9.31
N THR A 694 9.99 -11.48 8.42
CA THR A 694 10.54 -11.26 7.09
C THR A 694 11.52 -10.07 7.09
N PRO A 695 12.84 -10.27 6.87
CA PRO A 695 13.82 -9.18 6.92
C PRO A 695 13.71 -8.17 5.78
N LEU A 696 13.12 -8.55 4.63
CA LEU A 696 12.88 -7.62 3.52
C LEU A 696 11.94 -6.47 3.93
N CYS A 697 10.85 -6.83 4.60
CA CYS A 697 9.82 -5.94 5.12
C CYS A 697 9.17 -6.68 6.29
N ASN A 698 9.21 -6.13 7.49
CA ASN A 698 8.78 -6.86 8.67
C ASN A 698 7.25 -7.03 8.72
N GLY A 699 6.79 -7.93 9.59
CA GLY A 699 5.47 -7.88 10.17
C GLY A 699 5.29 -6.60 10.99
N HIS A 700 4.50 -5.66 10.46
CA HIS A 700 4.13 -4.44 11.19
C HIS A 700 2.96 -4.77 12.12
N THR A 701 1.72 -4.65 11.63
CA THR A 701 0.53 -5.13 12.35
C THR A 701 0.63 -6.62 12.70
N THR A 702 1.13 -7.45 11.76
CA THR A 702 1.34 -8.89 11.99
C THR A 702 2.31 -9.17 13.14
N GLY A 703 3.34 -8.33 13.33
CA GLY A 703 4.24 -8.45 14.47
C GLY A 703 3.49 -8.22 15.79
N MET A 704 2.67 -7.16 15.86
CA MET A 704 1.81 -6.90 17.02
C MET A 704 0.80 -8.03 17.27
N ASP A 705 0.22 -8.59 16.22
CA ASP A 705 -0.72 -9.71 16.31
C ASP A 705 -0.07 -10.94 16.96
N VAL A 706 1.14 -11.32 16.51
CA VAL A 706 1.85 -12.50 17.03
C VAL A 706 2.38 -12.29 18.45
N LEU A 707 2.86 -11.09 18.76
CA LEU A 707 3.33 -10.74 20.11
C LEU A 707 2.17 -10.68 21.11
N TRP A 708 0.98 -10.22 20.68
CA TRP A 708 -0.21 -10.24 21.53
C TRP A 708 -0.67 -11.67 21.84
N ALA A 709 -0.50 -12.60 20.90
CA ALA A 709 -0.73 -14.02 21.12
C ALA A 709 0.29 -14.68 22.07
N GLY A 710 1.34 -13.95 22.48
CA GLY A 710 2.40 -14.47 23.35
C GLY A 710 3.48 -15.27 22.63
N THR A 711 3.54 -15.20 21.30
CA THR A 711 4.48 -15.97 20.49
C THR A 711 5.75 -15.14 20.24
N PRO A 712 6.94 -15.63 20.64
CA PRO A 712 8.21 -14.98 20.36
C PRO A 712 8.42 -14.77 18.86
N MET A 713 8.98 -13.63 18.47
CA MET A 713 9.27 -13.31 17.08
C MET A 713 10.77 -13.07 16.90
N VAL A 714 11.40 -13.79 15.97
CA VAL A 714 12.80 -13.56 15.58
C VAL A 714 12.82 -12.63 14.37
N THR A 715 13.63 -11.58 14.40
CA THR A 715 13.76 -10.62 13.30
C THR A 715 15.22 -10.28 13.01
N LEU A 716 15.50 -9.85 11.78
CA LEU A 716 16.80 -9.33 11.35
C LEU A 716 16.56 -7.91 10.79
N PRO A 717 16.94 -6.85 11.53
CA PRO A 717 16.69 -5.48 11.09
C PRO A 717 17.58 -5.12 9.89
N GLY A 718 16.96 -4.69 8.80
CA GLY A 718 17.66 -4.09 7.66
C GLY A 718 17.92 -2.60 7.86
N GLU A 719 18.00 -1.84 6.76
CA GLU A 719 18.25 -0.39 6.79
C GLU A 719 17.00 0.47 6.54
N THR A 720 15.97 -0.08 5.90
CA THR A 720 14.73 0.68 5.62
C THR A 720 13.88 0.76 6.88
N LEU A 721 13.04 1.80 7.00
CA LEU A 721 12.04 1.88 8.08
C LEU A 721 11.25 0.57 8.19
N ALA A 722 10.74 0.09 7.05
CA ALA A 722 9.89 -1.09 6.97
C ALA A 722 10.56 -2.41 7.40
N SER A 723 11.89 -2.52 7.33
CA SER A 723 12.64 -3.70 7.79
C SER A 723 13.18 -3.58 9.21
N ARG A 724 12.81 -2.53 9.96
CA ARG A 724 13.26 -2.30 11.34
C ARG A 724 12.15 -2.18 12.38
N VAL A 725 10.88 -2.27 11.95
CA VAL A 725 9.72 -2.14 12.84
C VAL A 725 9.67 -3.28 13.85
N ALA A 726 9.87 -4.53 13.44
CA ALA A 726 9.83 -5.68 14.34
C ALA A 726 10.91 -5.61 15.42
N ALA A 727 12.11 -5.12 15.08
CA ALA A 727 13.17 -4.89 16.06
C ALA A 727 12.75 -3.82 17.10
N SER A 728 12.12 -2.73 16.66
CA SER A 728 11.61 -1.69 17.56
C SER A 728 10.49 -2.20 18.50
N GLN A 729 9.59 -3.03 17.97
CA GLN A 729 8.57 -3.72 18.76
C GLN A 729 9.22 -4.61 19.85
N LEU A 730 10.20 -5.44 19.49
CA LEU A 730 10.89 -6.35 20.41
C LEU A 730 11.72 -5.60 21.47
N HIS A 731 12.42 -4.53 21.09
CA HIS A 731 13.11 -3.66 22.03
C HIS A 731 12.14 -3.03 23.05
N THR A 732 10.97 -2.58 22.61
CA THR A 732 9.95 -2.02 23.51
C THR A 732 9.30 -3.08 24.39
N LEU A 733 9.11 -4.30 23.86
CA LEU A 733 8.63 -5.44 24.63
C LEU A 733 9.64 -5.86 25.71
N GLY A 734 10.93 -5.61 25.49
CA GLY A 734 12.01 -6.03 26.39
C GLY A 734 12.63 -7.38 26.03
N CYS A 735 12.58 -7.78 24.75
CA CYS A 735 13.16 -9.02 24.23
C CYS A 735 14.22 -8.77 23.13
N PRO A 736 15.28 -7.96 23.39
CA PRO A 736 16.31 -7.64 22.39
C PRO A 736 17.12 -8.87 21.93
N GLU A 737 17.13 -9.96 22.70
CA GLU A 737 17.78 -11.23 22.35
C GLU A 737 17.16 -11.94 21.14
N LEU A 738 15.97 -11.50 20.70
CA LEU A 738 15.30 -12.01 19.50
C LEU A 738 15.60 -11.17 18.24
N VAL A 739 16.43 -10.13 18.38
CA VAL A 739 16.86 -9.27 17.28
C VAL A 739 18.24 -9.74 16.81
N ALA A 740 18.26 -10.43 15.68
CA ALA A 740 19.47 -10.96 15.07
C ALA A 740 20.37 -9.85 14.51
N LYS A 741 21.69 -10.10 14.48
CA LYS A 741 22.67 -9.17 13.90
C LYS A 741 23.15 -9.56 12.50
N SER A 742 22.93 -10.82 12.11
CA SER A 742 23.26 -11.35 10.78
C SER A 742 22.28 -12.46 10.40
N LYS A 743 22.38 -12.97 9.16
CA LYS A 743 21.58 -14.12 8.71
C LYS A 743 21.91 -15.38 9.51
N GLU A 744 23.17 -15.59 9.82
CA GLU A 744 23.66 -16.72 10.63
C GLU A 744 23.13 -16.63 12.06
N ASP A 745 23.13 -15.44 12.64
CA ASP A 745 22.58 -15.18 13.98
C ASP A 745 21.05 -15.39 14.00
N TYR A 746 20.34 -14.96 12.94
CA TYR A 746 18.90 -15.21 12.78
C TYR A 746 18.59 -16.71 12.78
N ILE A 747 19.34 -17.49 11.99
CA ILE A 747 19.22 -18.95 11.95
C ILE A 747 19.55 -19.54 13.32
N HIS A 748 20.63 -19.10 13.96
CA HIS A 748 21.05 -19.61 15.27
C HIS A 748 20.02 -19.37 16.37
N ILE A 749 19.45 -18.15 16.46
CA ILE A 749 18.39 -17.82 17.43
C ILE A 749 17.17 -18.72 17.20
N ALA A 750 16.72 -18.85 15.94
CA ALA A 750 15.59 -19.69 15.59
C ALA A 750 15.83 -21.16 15.91
N VAL A 751 16.98 -21.72 15.51
CA VAL A 751 17.36 -23.12 15.78
C VAL A 751 17.45 -23.38 17.29
N ARG A 752 18.01 -22.45 18.06
CA ARG A 752 18.06 -22.58 19.53
C ARG A 752 16.65 -22.64 20.10
N LEU A 753 15.75 -21.74 19.69
CA LEU A 753 14.35 -21.78 20.12
C LEU A 753 13.63 -23.08 19.70
N GLY A 754 14.02 -23.70 18.59
CA GLY A 754 13.44 -24.97 18.13
C GLY A 754 14.06 -26.23 18.73
N THR A 755 15.17 -26.14 19.47
CA THR A 755 15.92 -27.31 19.98
C THR A 755 16.08 -27.30 21.49
N ASP A 756 16.22 -26.12 22.11
CA ASP A 756 16.32 -25.92 23.55
C ASP A 756 14.93 -25.59 24.12
N ARG A 757 14.23 -26.62 24.62
CA ARG A 757 12.85 -26.52 25.13
C ARG A 757 12.73 -25.61 26.35
N GLU A 758 13.72 -25.62 27.25
CA GLU A 758 13.69 -24.77 28.44
C GLU A 758 13.92 -23.31 28.07
N TYR A 759 14.82 -23.05 27.12
CA TYR A 759 14.98 -21.70 26.58
C TYR A 759 13.72 -21.21 25.89
N LEU A 760 13.09 -22.02 25.02
CA LEU A 760 11.81 -21.67 24.39
C LEU A 760 10.73 -21.35 25.44
N LYS A 761 10.55 -22.20 26.46
CA LYS A 761 9.60 -22.00 27.55
C LYS A 761 9.85 -20.66 28.28
N SER A 762 11.12 -20.36 28.59
CA SER A 762 11.53 -19.10 29.22
C SER A 762 11.21 -17.87 28.35
N VAL A 763 11.54 -17.90 27.06
CA VAL A 763 11.29 -16.78 26.15
C VAL A 763 9.78 -16.56 25.96
N ARG A 764 9.00 -17.63 25.79
CA ARG A 764 7.53 -17.56 25.70
C ARG A 764 6.91 -16.95 26.96
N ALA A 765 7.37 -17.35 28.15
CA ALA A 765 6.91 -16.78 29.41
C ALA A 765 7.23 -15.28 29.51
N THR A 766 8.41 -14.87 29.02
CA THR A 766 8.84 -13.47 28.97
C THR A 766 7.92 -12.65 28.08
N VAL A 767 7.68 -13.10 26.83
CA VAL A 767 6.78 -12.44 25.87
C VAL A 767 5.35 -12.37 26.42
N TRP A 768 4.84 -13.47 26.99
CA TRP A 768 3.49 -13.54 27.55
C TRP A 768 3.24 -12.51 28.65
N LYS A 769 4.22 -12.30 29.55
CA LYS A 769 4.14 -11.27 30.59
C LYS A 769 4.35 -9.87 30.05
N ALA A 770 5.31 -9.71 29.15
CA ALA A 770 5.73 -8.41 28.64
C ALA A 770 4.62 -7.73 27.81
N ARG A 771 3.79 -8.48 27.09
CA ARG A 771 2.72 -7.89 26.25
C ARG A 771 1.69 -7.06 27.04
N THR A 772 1.48 -7.35 28.34
CA THR A 772 0.54 -6.60 29.19
C THR A 772 1.21 -5.61 30.14
N SER A 773 2.51 -5.81 30.43
CA SER A 773 3.28 -5.00 31.38
C SER A 773 4.21 -3.97 30.72
N SER A 774 4.63 -4.20 29.47
CA SER A 774 5.45 -3.26 28.70
C SER A 774 4.63 -2.13 28.08
N PRO A 775 5.29 -1.06 27.59
CA PRO A 775 4.62 0.02 26.88
C PRO A 775 3.98 -0.38 25.52
N LEU A 776 4.35 -1.52 24.93
CA LEU A 776 4.06 -1.84 23.52
C LEU A 776 2.56 -1.82 23.16
N PHE A 777 1.70 -2.24 24.09
CA PHE A 777 0.23 -2.28 23.92
C PHE A 777 -0.49 -1.31 24.88
N ASN A 778 0.21 -0.31 25.41
CA ASN A 778 -0.35 0.68 26.34
C ASN A 778 -0.70 1.96 25.58
N THR A 779 -1.90 2.00 25.00
CA THR A 779 -2.37 3.14 24.18
C THR A 779 -2.48 4.45 24.96
N LYS A 780 -2.79 4.40 26.28
CA LYS A 780 -2.85 5.60 27.13
C LYS A 780 -1.48 6.22 27.37
N LEU A 781 -0.48 5.40 27.71
CA LEU A 781 0.91 5.87 27.84
C LEU A 781 1.45 6.36 26.49
N TYR A 782 1.10 5.67 25.41
CA TYR A 782 1.49 6.08 24.06
C TYR A 782 0.92 7.45 23.69
N ALA A 783 -0.37 7.72 23.98
CA ALA A 783 -1.01 9.01 23.72
C ALA A 783 -0.37 10.15 24.53
N SER A 784 -0.04 9.92 25.81
CA SER A 784 0.65 10.94 26.62
C SER A 784 2.07 11.20 26.13
N HIS A 785 2.75 10.20 25.55
CA HIS A 785 4.01 10.42 24.87
C HIS A 785 3.81 11.29 23.62
N LEU A 786 2.87 10.96 22.73
CA LEU A 786 2.56 11.78 21.56
C LEU A 786 2.32 13.26 21.93
N GLU A 787 1.59 13.54 23.01
CA GLU A 787 1.32 14.91 23.49
C GLU A 787 2.60 15.69 23.83
N LYS A 788 3.55 15.06 24.52
CA LYS A 788 4.84 15.72 24.81
C LYS A 788 5.60 15.99 23.52
N LEU A 789 5.54 15.09 22.54
CA LEU A 789 6.19 15.28 21.24
C LEU A 789 5.53 16.42 20.45
N TYR A 790 4.20 16.49 20.45
CA TYR A 790 3.43 17.60 19.88
C TYR A 790 3.79 18.94 20.53
N THR A 791 3.91 18.96 21.86
CA THR A 791 4.33 20.15 22.61
C THR A 791 5.72 20.61 22.16
N ARG A 792 6.70 19.70 22.04
CA ARG A 792 8.05 20.03 21.54
C ARG A 792 8.05 20.57 20.12
N MET A 793 7.23 20.01 19.23
CA MET A 793 7.06 20.52 17.86
C MET A 793 6.49 21.94 17.86
N TRP A 794 5.45 22.18 18.67
CA TRP A 794 4.79 23.47 18.78
C TRP A 794 5.69 24.56 19.37
N GLU A 795 6.39 24.27 20.48
CA GLU A 795 7.31 25.24 21.12
C GLU A 795 8.39 25.72 20.15
N LYS A 796 8.89 24.85 19.27
CA LYS A 796 9.83 25.26 18.22
C LYS A 796 9.21 26.22 17.22
N TYR A 797 8.02 25.88 16.74
CA TYR A 797 7.29 26.71 15.79
C TYR A 797 6.95 28.10 16.38
N GLU A 798 6.46 28.13 17.62
CA GLU A 798 6.16 29.36 18.36
C GLU A 798 7.41 30.27 18.48
N ARG A 799 8.59 29.66 18.69
CA ARG A 799 9.89 30.36 18.74
C ARG A 799 10.49 30.69 17.37
N ASN A 800 9.74 30.54 16.27
CA ASN A 800 10.20 30.76 14.88
C ASN A 800 11.39 29.89 14.45
N GLN A 801 11.55 28.71 15.06
CA GLN A 801 12.61 27.79 14.68
C GLN A 801 12.13 26.88 13.54
N SER A 802 12.97 26.69 12.53
CA SER A 802 12.71 25.69 11.49
C SER A 802 12.67 24.28 12.09
N PRO A 803 11.92 23.35 11.48
CA PRO A 803 11.92 21.95 11.89
C PRO A 803 13.34 21.38 11.98
N ALA A 804 13.64 20.73 13.11
CA ALA A 804 14.91 20.06 13.38
C ALA A 804 14.67 18.72 14.06
N HIS A 805 15.63 17.80 14.02
CA HIS A 805 15.49 16.49 14.67
C HIS A 805 15.13 16.63 16.15
N LEU A 806 14.09 15.92 16.60
CA LEU A 806 13.66 15.83 18.00
C LEU A 806 14.04 14.46 18.55
N VAL A 807 15.33 14.29 18.83
CA VAL A 807 15.95 13.00 19.21
C VAL A 807 16.54 13.00 20.60
N GLU A 808 16.48 14.14 21.30
CA GLU A 808 16.98 14.29 22.66
C GLU A 808 16.15 13.40 23.62
N PRO A 809 16.78 12.82 24.66
CA PRO A 809 16.10 12.03 25.66
C PRO A 809 14.92 12.78 26.28
N TRP A 810 13.89 12.02 26.65
CA TRP A 810 12.70 12.56 27.29
C TRP A 810 13.05 12.85 28.76
N SER A 811 13.08 14.13 29.14
CA SER A 811 13.29 14.59 30.52
C SER A 811 12.08 14.34 31.41
#